data_AF-U1GSK9-F1
#
_entry.id   AF-U1GSK9-F1
#
_cell.length_a   1.000
_cell.length_b   1.000
_cell.length_c   1.000
_cell.angle_alpha   90.00
_cell.angle_beta   90.00
_cell.angle_gamma   90.00
#
_symmetry.space_group_name_H-M   'P 1'
#
loop_
_entity.id
_entity.type
_entity.pdbx_description
1 polymer ?
#
loop_
_entity_poly.entity_id
_entity_poly.type
_entity_poly.pdbx_seq_one_letter_code
_entity_poly.pdbx_strand_id
1 'polypeptide(L)'
;MSWAQLWKVLSPDKLSTRRMKKLNTETKLQQTVFQGIFFEADDAKALHMIADAFVPELERLKNASTASEPGEPSMGDEGQEKSPSCLLFGKEYDEVNRTLVGMLALKWIWNDDYEAFTSSQNKFVKLKPETFQRLRKLFIDGLRKKADLFNLLTSTIINDLGKDPALAEDVSKITGLPAHAINHDMVIYEAAKADIIPCIRRLDDKHKEELFLGLKLGSTLNGGQLAQAENVPGNLEGLLEMRGHRHAFDLKFLELILDVAGAAGHLDARCAKMMIEPVAQAYLTTHEVALDIIEGRSSLREGYDTVLTRRAEMLVEKGFRRLSVQDPEERALLRMLLMSRTADAEQAELFSQAFDSLPVSIRRKLVNGLNVDGYQDGKAILPYYMPAMFSEALENVSREPLSAKIEAMSSLMRFLTRVLDGTRPMPGKEGKVVERNLMFARATIKSKEFREDPTVLDQLKIPPTPDVQQLLTNQSSFGTYPHAVLTSLRHFQGLAEAAPDKFMRYTYSELLLASCRAVSALLDAPLDTCVFVQNATLGINTVLRNLVYEPRKDVIVYFDTIYGACEKTIFSIVETNPTVTARKVEGYEFPCEHEEVVARFVDVVQGLQREGLRAKVAVFDTICAVPGVRFPFERLTDECRRLGVLSCIDAAHGIGHIPLDLGVLDPDFLVSNCHKNLPPFVFKHSLNHEPLVNRWLFTPRGCALFYVPFRNQHLIRTTYPTSHGYMPPPTSQASIRNPLPAFAPNATPFTALFQFVATTDNAPYYCVPAARKFRGEVCGGEENLMRYLRESMRKGGDRVAEILGTEVMENSADREGGVCGAGSLRDCAFANVRLPLTIASPPLDSSTAENENENRKGVVKGAMAQEEVGRVVDYMQETFVDEFDTFIAVYEYKGRLWTRLSGQVYLDLSDWEWCACVLEDVCARVREGWFRGEDDVGAGHRGGNAAKQGKKGGFDGSKEVEEENDGVKDIAEGFKGFRVEME
;
A
#
# COMPACT_ATOMS: atom_id res chain seq x y z
N MET A 1 44.99 7.01 -7.80
CA MET A 1 44.44 7.43 -6.49
C MET A 1 44.11 6.20 -5.67
N SER A 2 44.51 6.15 -4.40
CA SER A 2 44.26 5.01 -3.51
C SER A 2 42.85 5.05 -2.92
N TRP A 3 42.33 3.92 -2.46
CA TRP A 3 41.01 3.80 -1.80
C TRP A 3 40.80 4.78 -0.61
N ALA A 4 41.88 5.30 0.00
CA ALA A 4 41.83 6.34 1.02
C ALA A 4 41.44 7.74 0.48
N GLN A 5 41.56 7.98 -0.83
CA GLN A 5 41.21 9.26 -1.47
C GLN A 5 39.75 9.31 -1.92
N LEU A 6 39.13 8.16 -2.22
CA LEU A 6 37.70 8.06 -2.56
C LEU A 6 36.79 8.20 -1.33
N TRP A 7 37.24 7.75 -0.15
CA TRP A 7 36.50 7.94 1.10
C TRP A 7 36.34 9.43 1.50
N LYS A 8 37.23 10.32 1.04
CA LYS A 8 37.13 11.77 1.31
C LYS A 8 36.09 12.50 0.45
N VAL A 9 35.58 11.88 -0.62
CA VAL A 9 34.67 12.54 -1.58
C VAL A 9 33.21 12.13 -1.36
N LEU A 10 32.95 11.01 -0.67
CA LEU A 10 31.60 10.47 -0.43
C LEU A 10 31.12 10.55 1.03
N SER A 11 31.89 11.16 1.95
CA SER A 11 31.37 11.45 3.29
C SER A 11 30.42 12.66 3.26
N PRO A 12 29.26 12.60 3.95
CA PRO A 12 28.36 13.74 4.13
C PRO A 12 28.96 14.71 5.15
N ASP A 13 30.08 15.36 4.80
CA ASP A 13 30.85 16.25 5.66
C ASP A 13 30.89 17.68 5.11
N LYS A 14 29.71 18.21 4.73
CA LYS A 14 29.50 19.65 4.54
C LYS A 14 28.19 20.15 5.16
N LEU A 15 27.96 19.75 6.41
CA LEU A 15 27.23 20.57 7.39
C LEU A 15 28.19 20.90 8.54
N SER A 16 29.10 21.86 8.30
CA SER A 16 30.01 22.51 9.25
C SER A 16 30.66 21.61 10.33
N THR A 17 31.97 21.41 10.21
CA THR A 17 32.87 20.84 11.23
C THR A 17 32.87 21.58 12.58
N ARG A 18 32.15 22.70 12.70
CA ARG A 18 31.83 23.40 13.96
C ARG A 18 30.55 22.91 14.66
N ARG A 19 29.55 22.36 13.94
CA ARG A 19 28.34 21.74 14.53
C ARG A 19 28.54 20.26 14.85
N MET A 20 29.27 19.50 14.03
CA MET A 20 29.55 18.08 14.33
C MET A 20 30.45 17.86 15.56
N LYS A 21 31.44 18.73 15.79
CA LYS A 21 32.18 18.74 17.08
C LYS A 21 31.31 19.09 18.30
N LYS A 22 30.12 19.67 18.09
CA LYS A 22 29.14 20.05 19.13
C LYS A 22 28.11 18.96 19.42
N LEU A 23 27.98 17.94 18.57
CA LEU A 23 27.07 16.79 18.78
C LEU A 23 27.67 15.71 19.68
N ASN A 24 29.01 15.66 19.82
CA ASN A 24 29.75 14.78 20.73
C ASN A 24 30.13 15.46 22.07
N THR A 25 29.71 16.70 22.30
CA THR A 25 29.86 17.35 23.61
C THR A 25 28.65 17.05 24.47
N GLU A 26 28.90 16.56 25.68
CA GLU A 26 27.90 16.28 26.71
C GLU A 26 26.96 17.49 26.88
N THR A 27 25.65 17.28 26.73
CA THR A 27 24.67 18.36 26.82
C THR A 27 24.50 18.80 28.28
N LYS A 28 23.96 20.02 28.49
CA LYS A 28 23.61 20.49 29.84
C LYS A 28 22.65 19.53 30.54
N LEU A 29 21.73 18.90 29.80
CA LEU A 29 20.84 17.86 30.31
C LEU A 29 21.61 16.61 30.76
N GLN A 30 22.55 16.11 29.97
CA GLN A 30 23.38 14.98 30.36
C GLN A 30 24.18 15.29 31.63
N GLN A 31 24.79 16.48 31.69
CA GLN A 31 25.53 16.93 32.87
C GLN A 31 24.64 17.00 34.12
N THR A 32 23.44 17.58 34.03
CA THR A 32 22.53 17.67 35.18
C THR A 32 21.99 16.31 35.62
N VAL A 33 21.75 15.39 34.67
CA VAL A 33 21.38 14.00 34.95
C VAL A 33 22.52 13.27 35.68
N PHE A 34 23.76 13.34 35.18
CA PHE A 34 24.91 12.68 35.82
C PHE A 34 25.32 13.32 37.15
N GLN A 35 25.10 14.62 37.32
CA GLN A 35 25.26 15.31 38.61
C GLN A 35 24.13 14.98 39.60
N GLY A 36 22.96 14.52 39.11
CA GLY A 36 21.80 14.18 39.93
C GLY A 36 20.92 15.36 40.29
N ILE A 37 21.10 16.51 39.63
CA ILE A 37 20.40 17.77 39.93
C ILE A 37 19.27 18.08 38.94
N PHE A 38 18.99 17.19 37.98
CA PHE A 38 17.90 17.36 37.00
C PHE A 38 16.55 17.60 37.70
N PHE A 39 16.25 16.82 38.74
CA PHE A 39 14.99 16.91 39.48
C PHE A 39 14.89 18.13 40.40
N GLU A 40 15.97 18.89 40.62
CA GLU A 40 15.98 20.12 41.42
C GLU A 40 15.60 21.36 40.61
N ALA A 41 15.68 21.31 39.27
CA ALA A 41 15.28 22.42 38.40
C ALA A 41 13.75 22.61 38.45
N ASP A 42 13.24 23.84 38.37
CA ASP A 42 11.80 24.06 38.15
C ASP A 42 11.37 23.52 36.76
N ASP A 43 10.06 23.34 36.56
CA ASP A 43 9.51 22.73 35.36
C ASP A 43 9.89 23.50 34.09
N ALA A 44 9.86 24.84 34.13
CA ALA A 44 10.25 25.67 33.00
C ALA A 44 11.72 25.44 32.63
N LYS A 45 12.63 25.42 33.60
CA LYS A 45 14.06 25.18 33.39
C LYS A 45 14.33 23.75 32.94
N ALA A 46 13.60 22.76 33.45
CA ALA A 46 13.67 21.37 33.00
C ALA A 46 13.27 21.24 31.52
N LEU A 47 12.16 21.87 31.12
CA LEU A 47 11.70 21.91 29.73
C LEU A 47 12.72 22.54 28.80
N HIS A 48 13.35 23.66 29.18
CA HIS A 48 14.40 24.28 28.35
C HIS A 48 15.63 23.38 28.22
N MET A 49 16.04 22.67 29.29
CA MET A 49 17.16 21.73 29.21
C MET A 49 16.86 20.52 28.30
N ILE A 50 15.63 20.01 28.34
CA ILE A 50 15.13 18.96 27.44
C ILE A 50 15.14 19.47 26.00
N ALA A 51 14.58 20.66 25.77
CA ALA A 51 14.48 21.26 24.45
C ALA A 51 15.86 21.47 23.80
N ASP A 52 16.82 21.99 24.57
CA ASP A 52 18.19 22.18 24.12
C ASP A 52 18.88 20.85 23.78
N ALA A 53 18.54 19.76 24.49
CA ALA A 53 19.13 18.46 24.25
C ALA A 53 18.55 17.78 22.99
N PHE A 54 17.24 17.88 22.76
CA PHE A 54 16.54 17.12 21.72
C PHE A 54 16.00 17.97 20.57
N VAL A 55 16.74 19.03 20.19
CA VAL A 55 16.33 19.95 19.12
C VAL A 55 15.94 19.22 17.82
N PRO A 56 16.73 18.28 17.26
CA PRO A 56 16.36 17.60 16.01
C PRO A 56 15.06 16.80 16.12
N GLU A 57 14.85 16.12 17.25
CA GLU A 57 13.68 15.30 17.49
C GLU A 57 12.43 16.17 17.71
N LEU A 58 12.55 17.27 18.45
CA LEU A 58 11.44 18.22 18.66
C LEU A 58 11.03 18.93 17.37
N GLU A 59 11.97 19.23 16.45
CA GLU A 59 11.60 19.77 15.13
C GLU A 59 10.80 18.77 14.30
N ARG A 60 11.06 17.47 14.43
CA ARG A 60 10.25 16.43 13.79
C ARG A 60 8.88 16.28 14.44
N LEU A 61 8.79 16.31 15.77
CA LEU A 61 7.52 16.24 16.50
C LEU A 61 6.56 17.39 16.17
N LYS A 62 7.06 18.55 15.74
CA LYS A 62 6.20 19.65 15.25
C LYS A 62 5.41 19.29 13.99
N ASN A 63 5.86 18.29 13.23
CA ASN A 63 5.25 17.84 11.97
C ASN A 63 4.45 16.53 12.13
N ALA A 64 4.39 15.96 13.34
CA ALA A 64 3.67 14.72 13.59
C ALA A 64 2.15 14.91 13.46
N SER A 65 1.46 13.93 12.85
CA SER A 65 0.00 13.96 12.68
C SER A 65 -0.72 13.90 14.03
N THR A 66 -1.70 14.79 14.25
CA THR A 66 -2.49 14.83 15.49
C THR A 66 -3.64 13.82 15.44
N ALA A 67 -3.89 13.12 16.55
CA ALA A 67 -4.98 12.13 16.67
C ALA A 67 -6.36 12.76 16.98
N SER A 68 -6.43 14.09 17.07
CA SER A 68 -7.62 14.84 17.49
C SER A 68 -8.22 15.56 16.29
N GLU A 69 -9.56 15.53 16.14
CA GLU A 69 -10.26 16.57 15.36
C GLU A 69 -9.82 17.95 15.88
N PRO A 70 -9.64 18.96 15.01
CA PRO A 70 -9.26 20.30 15.44
C PRO A 70 -10.37 20.89 16.30
N GLY A 71 -10.28 20.67 17.61
CA GLY A 71 -11.05 21.40 18.60
C GLY A 71 -10.64 22.86 18.57
N GLU A 72 -11.61 23.76 18.69
CA GLU A 72 -11.33 25.18 18.81
C GLU A 72 -10.24 25.42 19.88
N PRO A 73 -9.25 26.27 19.61
CA PRO A 73 -8.29 26.66 20.63
C PRO A 73 -9.08 27.24 21.79
N SER A 74 -8.93 26.67 22.99
CA SER A 74 -9.44 27.34 24.18
C SER A 74 -8.72 28.68 24.25
N MET A 75 -9.44 29.76 23.97
CA MET A 75 -8.99 31.12 24.27
C MET A 75 -8.72 31.13 25.77
N GLY A 76 -7.44 31.04 26.13
CA GLY A 76 -7.01 31.13 27.51
C GLY A 76 -7.42 32.48 28.05
N ASP A 77 -8.27 32.47 29.08
CA ASP A 77 -8.45 33.61 29.97
C ASP A 77 -7.06 34.08 30.44
N GLU A 78 -6.87 35.40 30.54
CA GLU A 78 -5.66 36.03 31.06
C GLU A 78 -5.37 35.51 32.49
N GLY A 79 -4.51 34.48 32.58
CA GLY A 79 -4.17 33.82 33.84
C GLY A 79 -3.76 32.34 33.74
N GLN A 80 -3.88 31.66 32.60
CA GLN A 80 -3.42 30.28 32.45
C GLN A 80 -1.91 30.17 32.19
N GLU A 81 -1.25 29.23 32.88
CA GLU A 81 0.13 28.81 32.61
C GLU A 81 0.26 28.33 31.15
N LYS A 82 1.34 28.75 30.48
CA LYS A 82 1.60 28.38 29.07
C LYS A 82 1.89 26.89 28.94
N SER A 83 1.36 26.24 27.90
CA SER A 83 1.74 24.87 27.54
C SER A 83 3.26 24.77 27.27
N PRO A 84 3.87 23.57 27.38
CA PRO A 84 5.30 23.37 27.11
C PRO A 84 5.74 23.92 25.76
N SER A 85 4.96 23.71 24.69
CA SER A 85 5.32 24.18 23.35
C SER A 85 5.15 25.71 23.23
N CYS A 86 4.13 26.31 23.86
CA CYS A 86 4.00 27.76 23.93
C CYS A 86 5.10 28.43 24.76
N LEU A 87 5.56 27.77 25.82
CA LEU A 87 6.70 28.23 26.61
C LEU A 87 8.00 28.21 25.81
N LEU A 88 8.26 27.12 25.07
CA LEU A 88 9.53 26.89 24.38
C LEU A 88 9.60 27.52 22.98
N PHE A 89 8.49 27.56 22.25
CA PHE A 89 8.43 27.95 20.84
C PHE A 89 7.45 29.09 20.55
N GLY A 90 6.66 29.53 21.53
CA GLY A 90 5.66 30.58 21.36
C GLY A 90 4.42 30.15 20.55
N LYS A 91 4.23 28.84 20.30
CA LYS A 91 3.10 28.28 19.55
C LYS A 91 2.69 26.90 20.09
N GLU A 92 1.43 26.54 19.96
CA GLU A 92 0.90 25.22 20.30
C GLU A 92 1.31 24.14 19.27
N TYR A 93 1.78 23.00 19.78
CA TYR A 93 2.08 21.78 19.04
C TYR A 93 1.66 20.57 19.89
N ASP A 94 0.59 19.87 19.47
CA ASP A 94 -0.06 18.85 20.31
C ASP A 94 0.87 17.71 20.72
N GLU A 95 1.56 17.09 19.76
CA GLU A 95 2.46 15.96 20.03
C GLU A 95 3.66 16.40 20.89
N VAL A 96 4.20 17.60 20.65
CA VAL A 96 5.24 18.18 21.52
C VAL A 96 4.74 18.34 22.96
N ASN A 97 3.52 18.84 23.14
CA ASN A 97 2.92 18.99 24.47
C ASN A 97 2.70 17.63 25.14
N ARG A 98 2.24 16.62 24.41
CA ARG A 98 2.04 15.26 24.95
C ARG A 98 3.34 14.66 25.46
N THR A 99 4.39 14.67 24.64
CA THR A 99 5.70 14.11 25.01
C THR A 99 6.33 14.86 26.18
N LEU A 100 6.30 16.21 26.16
CA LEU A 100 6.91 17.02 27.22
C LEU A 100 6.16 16.94 28.55
N VAL A 101 4.83 16.82 28.54
CA VAL A 101 4.05 16.56 29.77
C VAL A 101 4.37 15.16 30.32
N GLY A 102 4.60 14.17 29.48
CA GLY A 102 5.12 12.86 29.91
C GLY A 102 6.47 12.99 30.64
N MET A 103 7.37 13.85 30.16
CA MET A 103 8.65 14.10 30.85
C MET A 103 8.50 14.91 32.15
N LEU A 104 7.53 15.81 32.26
CA LEU A 104 7.19 16.47 33.52
C LEU A 104 6.56 15.49 34.51
N ALA A 105 5.74 14.55 34.03
CA ALA A 105 5.16 13.49 34.85
C ALA A 105 6.24 12.65 35.54
N LEU A 106 7.34 12.32 34.84
CA LEU A 106 8.52 11.68 35.45
C LEU A 106 9.09 12.50 36.62
N LYS A 107 9.19 13.82 36.45
CA LYS A 107 9.71 14.72 37.46
C LYS A 107 8.78 14.79 38.68
N TRP A 108 7.48 14.94 38.47
CA TRP A 108 6.48 14.95 39.54
C TRP A 108 6.48 13.63 40.31
N ILE A 109 6.54 12.49 39.61
CA ILE A 109 6.65 11.17 40.25
C ILE A 109 7.92 11.08 41.11
N TRP A 110 9.08 11.46 40.56
CA TRP A 110 10.36 11.34 41.27
C TRP A 110 10.38 12.19 42.55
N ASN A 111 9.91 13.43 42.45
CA ASN A 111 9.88 14.41 43.54
C ASN A 111 8.76 14.21 44.55
N ASP A 112 7.93 13.16 44.38
CA ASP A 112 6.77 12.91 45.23
C ASP A 112 5.71 14.03 45.18
N ASP A 113 5.61 14.71 44.03
CA ASP A 113 4.70 15.84 43.81
C ASP A 113 3.34 15.35 43.30
N TYR A 114 2.59 14.73 44.22
CA TYR A 114 1.25 14.21 43.95
C TYR A 114 0.24 15.30 43.55
N GLU A 115 0.38 16.51 44.12
CA GLU A 115 -0.54 17.61 43.85
C GLU A 115 -0.38 18.12 42.41
N ALA A 116 0.85 18.35 41.93
CA ALA A 116 1.08 18.70 40.54
C ALA A 116 0.63 17.58 39.59
N PHE A 117 0.97 16.33 39.90
CA PHE A 117 0.62 15.17 39.05
C PHE A 117 -0.89 15.01 38.84
N THR A 118 -1.72 15.42 39.81
CA THR A 118 -3.16 15.14 39.83
C THR A 118 -4.06 16.39 39.82
N SER A 119 -3.49 17.59 39.64
CA SER A 119 -4.15 18.87 39.92
C SER A 119 -5.49 19.09 39.20
N SER A 120 -5.63 18.66 37.94
CA SER A 120 -6.87 18.81 37.15
C SER A 120 -7.61 17.51 36.84
N GLN A 121 -7.25 16.41 37.50
CA GLN A 121 -7.97 15.14 37.35
C GLN A 121 -9.39 15.21 37.96
N ASN A 122 -10.34 14.51 37.34
CA ASN A 122 -11.70 14.42 37.85
C ASN A 122 -11.72 13.74 39.24
N LYS A 123 -12.30 14.42 40.24
CA LYS A 123 -12.34 13.98 41.64
C LYS A 123 -12.89 12.55 41.86
N PHE A 124 -13.80 12.07 41.00
CA PHE A 124 -14.40 10.74 41.15
C PHE A 124 -13.50 9.59 40.70
N VAL A 125 -12.52 9.87 39.85
CA VAL A 125 -11.57 8.88 39.30
C VAL A 125 -10.12 9.27 39.55
N LYS A 126 -9.89 10.33 40.32
CA LYS A 126 -8.56 10.88 40.66
C LYS A 126 -7.67 9.78 41.20
N LEU A 127 -6.42 9.74 40.73
CA LEU A 127 -5.40 8.81 41.20
C LEU A 127 -5.27 8.91 42.72
N LYS A 128 -5.25 7.79 43.43
CA LYS A 128 -5.11 7.77 44.89
C LYS A 128 -3.64 7.93 45.31
N PRO A 129 -3.36 8.57 46.46
CA PRO A 129 -1.99 8.72 46.96
C PRO A 129 -1.23 7.38 47.09
N GLU A 130 -1.92 6.31 47.51
CA GLU A 130 -1.30 4.99 47.67
C GLU A 130 -0.86 4.40 46.32
N THR A 131 -1.68 4.56 45.29
CA THR A 131 -1.38 4.12 43.91
C THR A 131 -0.26 4.97 43.30
N PHE A 132 -0.26 6.27 43.57
CA PHE A 132 0.85 7.16 43.19
C PHE A 132 2.18 6.72 43.82
N GLN A 133 2.19 6.36 45.11
CA GLN A 133 3.41 5.82 45.76
C GLN A 133 3.90 4.52 45.12
N ARG A 134 2.99 3.65 44.67
CA ARG A 134 3.37 2.43 43.92
C ARG A 134 3.99 2.76 42.57
N LEU A 135 3.42 3.71 41.82
CA LEU A 135 4.02 4.21 40.59
C LEU A 135 5.41 4.78 40.88
N ARG A 136 5.54 5.65 41.88
CA ARG A 136 6.82 6.22 42.29
C ARG A 136 7.86 5.15 42.62
N LYS A 137 7.48 4.13 43.39
CA LYS A 137 8.36 3.01 43.69
C LYS A 137 8.83 2.29 42.43
N LEU A 138 7.94 2.07 41.45
CA LEU A 138 8.29 1.45 40.18
C LEU A 138 9.37 2.25 39.42
N PHE A 139 9.25 3.59 39.37
CA PHE A 139 10.28 4.44 38.76
C PHE A 139 11.61 4.42 39.51
N ILE A 140 11.57 4.43 40.85
CA ILE A 140 12.79 4.34 41.68
C ILE A 140 13.51 3.00 41.49
N ASP A 141 12.76 1.90 41.46
CA ASP A 141 13.32 0.55 41.31
C ASP A 141 13.82 0.29 39.86
N GLY A 142 13.19 0.93 38.87
CA GLY A 142 13.55 0.82 37.45
C GLY A 142 14.77 1.66 37.05
N LEU A 143 14.98 2.84 37.66
CA LEU A 143 16.11 3.73 37.38
C LEU A 143 17.30 3.44 38.33
N ARG A 144 18.06 2.39 38.02
CA ARG A 144 19.13 1.83 38.87
C ARG A 144 20.42 2.64 38.85
N LYS A 145 20.68 3.34 37.74
CA LYS A 145 21.84 4.18 37.48
C LYS A 145 21.40 5.53 36.95
N LYS A 146 22.24 6.54 37.14
CA LYS A 146 21.99 7.88 36.58
C LYS A 146 21.88 7.88 35.05
N ALA A 147 22.59 6.99 34.36
CA ALA A 147 22.51 6.84 32.91
C ALA A 147 21.13 6.35 32.43
N ASP A 148 20.43 5.54 33.25
CA ASP A 148 19.11 5.01 32.93
C ASP A 148 18.08 6.13 32.76
N LEU A 149 18.21 7.23 33.53
CA LEU A 149 17.35 8.40 33.41
C LEU A 149 17.50 9.07 32.04
N PHE A 150 18.74 9.20 31.54
CA PHE A 150 18.96 9.77 30.22
C PHE A 150 18.43 8.83 29.13
N ASN A 151 18.58 7.50 29.29
CA ASN A 151 18.00 6.52 28.38
C ASN A 151 16.47 6.60 28.34
N LEU A 152 15.81 6.73 29.50
CA LEU A 152 14.36 6.88 29.60
C LEU A 152 13.89 8.17 28.90
N LEU A 153 14.55 9.30 29.14
CA LEU A 153 14.25 10.56 28.45
C LEU A 153 14.45 10.45 26.92
N THR A 154 15.49 9.75 26.48
CA THR A 154 15.70 9.43 25.07
C THR A 154 14.59 8.53 24.53
N SER A 155 14.17 7.49 25.26
CA SER A 155 13.08 6.61 24.84
C SER A 155 11.75 7.36 24.72
N THR A 156 11.44 8.24 25.68
CA THR A 156 10.20 9.04 25.66
C THR A 156 10.17 10.03 24.50
N ILE A 157 11.28 10.69 24.16
CA ILE A 157 11.28 11.65 23.03
C ILE A 157 11.14 10.94 21.67
N ILE A 158 11.70 9.74 21.53
CA ILE A 158 11.67 9.03 20.25
C ILE A 158 10.34 8.30 20.00
N ASN A 159 9.59 7.97 21.06
CA ASN A 159 8.35 7.17 20.97
C ASN A 159 7.29 7.82 20.07
N ASP A 160 7.23 9.15 20.02
CA ASP A 160 6.27 9.88 19.18
C ASP A 160 6.81 10.24 17.80
N LEU A 161 8.10 10.01 17.52
CA LEU A 161 8.70 10.35 16.21
C LEU A 161 8.14 9.53 15.06
N GLY A 162 7.63 8.33 15.33
CA GLY A 162 7.02 7.46 14.32
C GLY A 162 5.78 8.06 13.64
N LYS A 163 5.21 9.13 14.22
CA LYS A 163 4.08 9.88 13.68
C LYS A 163 4.50 10.99 12.71
N ASP A 164 5.80 11.25 12.55
CA ASP A 164 6.34 12.19 11.54
C ASP A 164 6.32 11.55 10.15
N PRO A 165 5.49 12.04 9.20
CA PRO A 165 5.43 11.49 7.84
C PRO A 165 6.78 11.54 7.11
N ALA A 166 7.61 12.56 7.39
CA ALA A 166 8.93 12.68 6.77
C ALA A 166 9.90 11.61 7.29
N LEU A 167 9.81 11.23 8.56
CA LEU A 167 10.60 10.12 9.11
C LEU A 167 10.18 8.79 8.49
N ALA A 168 8.88 8.55 8.32
CA ALA A 168 8.37 7.36 7.63
C ALA A 168 8.85 7.32 6.17
N GLU A 169 8.90 8.45 5.48
CA GLU A 169 9.47 8.55 4.13
C GLU A 169 10.98 8.30 4.08
N ASP A 170 11.74 8.84 5.05
CA ASP A 170 13.18 8.60 5.18
C ASP A 170 13.48 7.11 5.41
N VAL A 171 12.72 6.47 6.30
CA VAL A 171 12.80 5.01 6.56
C VAL A 171 12.41 4.23 5.31
N SER A 172 11.35 4.64 4.61
CA SER A 172 10.91 4.03 3.35
C SER A 172 12.01 4.07 2.29
N LYS A 173 12.69 5.20 2.13
CA LYS A 173 13.82 5.34 1.18
C LYS A 173 14.99 4.42 1.51
N ILE A 174 15.27 4.20 2.79
CA ILE A 174 16.43 3.39 3.24
C ILE A 174 16.11 1.90 3.27
N THR A 175 14.95 1.53 3.79
CA THR A 175 14.53 0.12 3.98
C THR A 175 13.82 -0.45 2.77
N GLY A 176 13.34 0.43 1.88
CA GLY A 176 12.50 0.08 0.74
C GLY A 176 11.04 -0.25 1.12
N LEU A 177 10.64 -0.16 2.40
CA LEU A 177 9.27 -0.41 2.88
C LEU A 177 8.34 0.78 2.59
N PRO A 178 7.06 0.60 2.18
CA PRO A 178 6.16 1.73 1.95
C PRO A 178 5.90 2.47 3.27
N ALA A 179 5.96 3.81 3.26
CA ALA A 179 5.81 4.63 4.46
C ALA A 179 4.47 4.39 5.22
N HIS A 180 3.41 3.99 4.52
CA HIS A 180 2.09 3.68 5.08
C HIS A 180 1.96 2.25 5.64
N ALA A 181 2.86 1.33 5.28
CA ALA A 181 2.78 -0.09 5.66
C ALA A 181 3.53 -0.41 6.96
N ILE A 182 4.10 0.60 7.61
CA ILE A 182 4.90 0.47 8.83
C ILE A 182 4.11 1.14 9.95
N ASN A 183 3.71 0.39 11.00
CA ASN A 183 3.12 1.02 12.18
C ASN A 183 4.14 2.00 12.83
N HIS A 184 3.65 3.02 13.53
CA HIS A 184 4.51 4.10 14.07
C HIS A 184 5.70 3.57 14.90
N ASP A 185 5.48 2.54 15.72
CA ASP A 185 6.54 1.90 16.53
C ASP A 185 7.61 1.21 15.68
N MET A 186 7.22 0.58 14.57
CA MET A 186 8.17 -0.03 13.62
C MET A 186 8.93 1.01 12.81
N VAL A 187 8.34 2.18 12.51
CA VAL A 187 9.05 3.31 11.88
C VAL A 187 10.22 3.73 12.78
N ILE A 188 9.98 3.85 14.08
CA ILE A 188 11.00 4.25 15.06
C ILE A 188 12.08 3.18 15.18
N TYR A 189 11.69 1.89 15.27
CA TYR A 189 12.64 0.79 15.35
C TYR A 189 13.58 0.71 14.14
N GLU A 190 13.04 0.84 12.93
CA GLU A 190 13.84 0.82 11.70
C GLU A 190 14.64 2.13 11.51
N ALA A 191 14.09 3.29 11.89
CA ALA A 191 14.82 4.56 11.92
C ALA A 191 16.01 4.54 12.89
N ALA A 192 15.83 3.92 14.07
CA ALA A 192 16.90 3.72 15.04
C ALA A 192 17.99 2.79 14.48
N LYS A 193 17.61 1.69 13.81
CA LYS A 193 18.56 0.76 13.17
C LYS A 193 19.34 1.40 12.02
N ALA A 194 18.71 2.30 11.29
CA ALA A 194 19.31 3.07 10.20
C ALA A 194 20.12 4.29 10.69
N ASP A 195 20.27 4.49 12.00
CA ASP A 195 21.02 5.60 12.62
C ASP A 195 20.50 6.99 12.17
N ILE A 196 19.20 7.10 11.91
CA ILE A 196 18.56 8.36 11.47
C ILE A 196 18.31 9.28 12.66
N ILE A 197 18.02 8.72 13.84
CA ILE A 197 17.64 9.45 15.05
C ILE A 197 18.90 9.89 15.83
N PRO A 198 19.29 11.18 15.80
CA PRO A 198 20.61 11.59 16.29
C PRO A 198 20.83 11.43 17.79
N CYS A 199 19.79 11.60 18.62
CA CYS A 199 19.92 11.51 20.07
C CYS A 199 20.36 10.13 20.58
N ILE A 200 20.09 9.04 19.84
CA ILE A 200 20.48 7.67 20.19
C ILE A 200 22.01 7.54 20.25
N ARG A 201 22.75 8.28 19.40
CA ARG A 201 24.22 8.23 19.36
C ARG A 201 24.87 8.61 20.69
N ARG A 202 24.16 9.38 21.53
CA ARG A 202 24.62 9.87 22.83
C ARG A 202 24.48 8.87 23.97
N LEU A 203 23.84 7.73 23.74
CA LEU A 203 23.78 6.61 24.68
C LEU A 203 25.06 5.77 24.60
N ASP A 204 25.47 5.17 25.71
CA ASP A 204 26.50 4.12 25.67
C ASP A 204 25.95 2.83 25.05
N ASP A 205 26.84 1.92 24.67
CA ASP A 205 26.49 0.72 23.89
C ASP A 205 25.49 -0.18 24.62
N LYS A 206 25.58 -0.24 25.96
CA LYS A 206 24.65 -1.06 26.75
C LYS A 206 23.24 -0.46 26.72
N HIS A 207 23.10 0.85 26.95
CA HIS A 207 21.78 1.48 26.93
C HIS A 207 21.18 1.53 25.53
N LYS A 208 22.01 1.61 24.48
CA LYS A 208 21.56 1.42 23.09
C LYS A 208 20.95 0.04 22.90
N GLU A 209 21.62 -1.03 23.33
CA GLU A 209 21.11 -2.40 23.23
C GLU A 209 19.76 -2.55 23.96
N GLU A 210 19.66 -2.04 25.19
CA GLU A 210 18.42 -2.07 25.97
C GLU A 210 17.29 -1.25 25.30
N LEU A 211 17.62 -0.09 24.72
CA LEU A 211 16.67 0.72 23.94
C LEU A 211 16.16 -0.04 22.71
N PHE A 212 17.05 -0.71 21.96
CA PHE A 212 16.66 -1.49 20.79
C PHE A 212 15.73 -2.66 21.14
N LEU A 213 15.99 -3.35 22.26
CA LEU A 213 15.08 -4.39 22.76
C LEU A 213 13.71 -3.81 23.12
N GLY A 214 13.68 -2.65 23.79
CA GLY A 214 12.44 -1.94 24.12
C GLY A 214 11.64 -1.50 22.88
N LEU A 215 12.31 -0.97 21.86
CA LEU A 215 11.68 -0.57 20.59
C LEU A 215 11.13 -1.79 19.83
N LYS A 216 11.86 -2.91 19.82
CA LYS A 216 11.39 -4.15 19.21
C LYS A 216 10.17 -4.72 19.94
N LEU A 217 10.16 -4.65 21.27
CA LEU A 217 8.97 -5.04 22.05
C LEU A 217 7.78 -4.14 21.73
N GLY A 218 7.98 -2.81 21.65
CA GLY A 218 6.91 -1.87 21.31
C GLY A 218 6.31 -2.11 19.92
N SER A 219 7.11 -2.52 18.94
CA SER A 219 6.62 -2.81 17.59
C SER A 219 5.80 -4.10 17.46
N THR A 220 5.83 -4.96 18.50
CA THR A 220 5.15 -6.27 18.51
C THR A 220 4.06 -6.39 19.58
N LEU A 221 4.16 -5.62 20.66
CA LEU A 221 3.20 -5.61 21.78
C LEU A 221 2.70 -4.20 22.06
N ASN A 222 1.39 -3.99 21.88
CA ASN A 222 0.72 -2.80 22.35
C ASN A 222 0.38 -2.93 23.85
N GLY A 223 1.14 -2.24 24.69
CA GLY A 223 0.96 -2.24 26.14
C GLY A 223 -0.37 -1.64 26.60
N GLY A 224 -0.90 -0.66 25.87
CA GLY A 224 -2.20 -0.05 26.16
C GLY A 224 -3.35 -1.01 25.92
N GLN A 225 -3.32 -1.78 24.83
CA GLN A 225 -4.29 -2.84 24.57
C GLN A 225 -4.20 -3.96 25.61
N LEU A 226 -3.00 -4.31 26.08
CA LEU A 226 -2.84 -5.28 27.15
C LEU A 226 -3.42 -4.78 28.48
N ALA A 227 -3.12 -3.54 28.87
CA ALA A 227 -3.73 -2.90 30.05
C ALA A 227 -5.25 -2.84 29.93
N GLN A 228 -5.75 -2.69 28.70
CA GLN A 228 -7.18 -2.73 28.41
C GLN A 228 -7.78 -4.15 28.26
N ALA A 229 -6.95 -5.19 28.32
CA ALA A 229 -7.28 -6.58 28.01
C ALA A 229 -7.92 -6.79 26.62
N GLU A 230 -7.66 -5.90 25.68
CA GLU A 230 -8.15 -5.96 24.30
C GLU A 230 -7.41 -7.03 23.47
N ASN A 231 -6.17 -7.36 23.86
CA ASN A 231 -5.30 -8.37 23.20
C ASN A 231 -5.82 -9.82 23.32
N VAL A 232 -5.13 -10.74 22.63
CA VAL A 232 -5.16 -12.19 22.92
C VAL A 232 -3.81 -12.63 23.50
N PRO A 233 -3.73 -13.76 24.22
CA PRO A 233 -2.46 -14.27 24.78
C PRO A 233 -1.30 -14.35 23.78
N GLY A 234 -1.56 -14.66 22.50
CA GLY A 234 -0.53 -14.67 21.45
C GLY A 234 0.15 -13.32 21.23
N ASN A 235 -0.51 -12.19 21.48
CA ASN A 235 0.14 -10.87 21.39
C ASN A 235 1.24 -10.68 22.45
N LEU A 236 1.24 -11.46 23.53
CA LEU A 236 2.20 -11.36 24.63
C LEU A 236 3.51 -12.11 24.31
N GLU A 237 3.62 -12.77 23.15
CA GLU A 237 4.81 -13.55 22.77
C GLU A 237 6.09 -12.71 22.76
N GLY A 238 6.01 -11.42 22.42
CA GLY A 238 7.16 -10.49 22.48
C GLY A 238 7.81 -10.39 23.86
N LEU A 239 7.05 -10.63 24.94
CA LEU A 239 7.60 -10.67 26.31
C LEU A 239 8.57 -11.86 26.51
N LEU A 240 8.42 -12.94 25.76
CA LEU A 240 9.33 -14.08 25.84
C LEU A 240 10.74 -13.71 25.35
N GLU A 241 10.86 -12.78 24.40
CA GLU A 241 12.15 -12.28 23.93
C GLU A 241 12.87 -11.41 24.97
N MET A 242 12.14 -10.87 25.96
CA MET A 242 12.71 -10.06 27.04
C MET A 242 13.30 -10.92 28.18
N ARG A 243 13.28 -12.25 28.06
CA ARG A 243 13.91 -13.18 29.00
C ARG A 243 15.40 -12.90 29.14
N GLY A 244 15.86 -12.68 30.38
CA GLY A 244 17.24 -12.27 30.66
C GLY A 244 17.51 -10.76 30.48
N HIS A 245 16.53 -10.00 29.99
CA HIS A 245 16.65 -8.57 29.69
C HIS A 245 15.67 -7.71 30.52
N ARG A 246 15.42 -8.09 31.78
CA ARG A 246 14.45 -7.42 32.67
C ARG A 246 14.63 -5.90 32.76
N HIS A 247 15.87 -5.41 32.79
CA HIS A 247 16.13 -3.97 32.87
C HIS A 247 15.64 -3.21 31.63
N ALA A 248 15.87 -3.77 30.43
CA ALA A 248 15.36 -3.20 29.18
C ALA A 248 13.82 -3.15 29.18
N PHE A 249 13.18 -4.21 29.70
CA PHE A 249 11.73 -4.24 29.86
C PHE A 249 11.24 -3.17 30.82
N ASP A 250 11.86 -3.06 32.01
CA ASP A 250 11.49 -2.04 33.01
C ASP A 250 11.57 -0.63 32.38
N LEU A 251 12.65 -0.31 31.65
CA LEU A 251 12.79 1.00 30.99
C LEU A 251 11.71 1.25 29.92
N LYS A 252 11.41 0.26 29.06
CA LYS A 252 10.32 0.39 28.07
C LYS A 252 8.96 0.53 28.75
N PHE A 253 8.74 -0.14 29.87
CA PHE A 253 7.49 -0.05 30.61
C PHE A 253 7.33 1.31 31.32
N LEU A 254 8.41 1.86 31.88
CA LEU A 254 8.39 3.21 32.43
C LEU A 254 8.05 4.25 31.35
N GLU A 255 8.63 4.10 30.15
CA GLU A 255 8.32 4.96 29.01
C GLU A 255 6.84 4.89 28.63
N LEU A 256 6.26 3.69 28.54
CA LEU A 256 4.82 3.47 28.31
C LEU A 256 3.93 4.18 29.35
N ILE A 257 4.31 4.20 30.63
CA ILE A 257 3.58 4.95 31.67
C ILE A 257 3.64 6.46 31.41
N LEU A 258 4.81 6.97 31.01
CA LEU A 258 4.99 8.40 30.73
C LEU A 258 4.20 8.84 29.49
N ASP A 259 4.14 8.01 28.45
CA ASP A 259 3.32 8.27 27.25
C ASP A 259 1.84 8.44 27.61
N VAL A 260 1.31 7.54 28.44
CA VAL A 260 -0.08 7.61 28.91
C VAL A 260 -0.32 8.80 29.83
N ALA A 261 0.64 9.12 30.71
CA ALA A 261 0.56 10.30 31.56
C ALA A 261 0.52 11.60 30.72
N GLY A 262 1.28 11.65 29.63
CA GLY A 262 1.36 12.76 28.68
C GLY A 262 0.22 12.82 27.66
N ALA A 263 -0.59 11.77 27.49
CA ALA A 263 -1.54 11.65 26.39
C ALA A 263 -2.53 12.83 26.21
N ALA A 264 -2.91 13.51 27.30
CA ALA A 264 -3.78 14.70 27.26
C ALA A 264 -3.04 16.03 27.48
N GLY A 265 -1.72 16.06 27.30
CA GLY A 265 -0.89 17.25 27.52
C GLY A 265 -1.25 18.43 26.61
N HIS A 266 -1.82 18.17 25.43
CA HIS A 266 -2.36 19.18 24.52
C HIS A 266 -3.68 19.80 25.03
N LEU A 267 -4.42 19.10 25.90
CA LEU A 267 -5.66 19.60 26.51
C LEU A 267 -5.39 20.28 27.86
N ASP A 268 -4.46 19.75 28.64
CA ASP A 268 -4.06 20.31 29.93
C ASP A 268 -2.64 19.87 30.29
N ALA A 269 -1.70 20.82 30.24
CA ALA A 269 -0.30 20.55 30.50
C ALA A 269 0.10 20.63 31.98
N ARG A 270 -0.83 20.96 32.88
CA ARG A 270 -0.55 21.20 34.31
C ARG A 270 -0.51 19.92 35.15
N CYS A 271 -0.95 18.79 34.60
CA CYS A 271 -0.95 17.51 35.30
C CYS A 271 -0.98 16.31 34.33
N ALA A 272 -0.81 15.10 34.87
CA ALA A 272 -1.00 13.86 34.12
C ALA A 272 -2.49 13.50 34.04
N LYS A 273 -3.27 14.26 33.24
CA LYS A 273 -4.73 14.22 33.23
C LYS A 273 -5.35 12.84 32.95
N MET A 274 -4.69 12.01 32.13
CA MET A 274 -5.18 10.67 31.77
C MET A 274 -4.75 9.55 32.73
N MET A 275 -3.73 9.78 33.56
CA MET A 275 -3.24 8.80 34.53
C MET A 275 -4.11 8.77 35.79
N ILE A 276 -5.39 8.46 35.60
CA ILE A 276 -6.41 8.33 36.64
C ILE A 276 -6.32 6.97 37.36
N GLU A 277 -6.98 6.81 38.50
CA GLU A 277 -6.85 5.61 39.36
C GLU A 277 -7.05 4.28 38.60
N PRO A 278 -8.12 4.09 37.79
CA PRO A 278 -8.31 2.85 37.05
C PRO A 278 -7.20 2.57 36.03
N VAL A 279 -6.65 3.63 35.42
CA VAL A 279 -5.58 3.51 34.42
C VAL A 279 -4.29 3.10 35.13
N ALA A 280 -3.89 3.79 36.19
CA ALA A 280 -2.68 3.47 36.93
C ALA A 280 -2.69 2.03 37.48
N GLN A 281 -3.82 1.57 38.03
CA GLN A 281 -3.95 0.19 38.52
C GLN A 281 -3.82 -0.86 37.39
N ALA A 282 -4.38 -0.59 36.21
CA ALA A 282 -4.28 -1.49 35.06
C ALA A 282 -2.83 -1.61 34.57
N TYR A 283 -2.09 -0.50 34.51
CA TYR A 283 -0.68 -0.51 34.10
C TYR A 283 0.22 -1.18 35.16
N LEU A 284 0.02 -0.91 36.45
CA LEU A 284 0.74 -1.62 37.52
C LEU A 284 0.50 -3.14 37.46
N THR A 285 -0.74 -3.56 37.21
CA THR A 285 -1.06 -4.98 37.00
C THR A 285 -0.37 -5.55 35.77
N THR A 286 -0.35 -4.79 34.67
CA THR A 286 0.29 -5.22 33.42
C THR A 286 1.79 -5.41 33.60
N HIS A 287 2.45 -4.53 34.36
CA HIS A 287 3.87 -4.66 34.69
C HIS A 287 4.16 -5.95 35.45
N GLU A 288 3.40 -6.22 36.52
CA GLU A 288 3.55 -7.42 37.36
C GLU A 288 3.37 -8.70 36.53
N VAL A 289 2.31 -8.73 35.70
CA VAL A 289 2.03 -9.87 34.80
C VAL A 289 3.14 -10.08 33.79
N ALA A 290 3.61 -9.00 33.16
CA ALA A 290 4.67 -9.09 32.16
C ALA A 290 5.97 -9.61 32.78
N LEU A 291 6.32 -9.16 33.99
CA LEU A 291 7.46 -9.70 34.73
C LEU A 291 7.30 -11.18 35.05
N ASP A 292 6.12 -11.64 35.46
CA ASP A 292 5.88 -13.07 35.71
C ASP A 292 6.08 -13.92 34.45
N ILE A 293 5.69 -13.42 33.27
CA ILE A 293 5.93 -14.09 31.98
C ILE A 293 7.42 -14.10 31.63
N ILE A 294 8.08 -12.95 31.75
CA ILE A 294 9.51 -12.77 31.45
C ILE A 294 10.37 -13.65 32.36
N GLU A 295 10.00 -13.79 33.62
CA GLU A 295 10.76 -14.59 34.60
C GLU A 295 10.35 -16.07 34.58
N GLY A 296 9.42 -16.45 33.70
CA GLY A 296 8.99 -17.84 33.52
C GLY A 296 8.12 -18.38 34.66
N ARG A 297 7.54 -17.50 35.49
CA ARG A 297 6.59 -17.85 36.55
C ARG A 297 5.17 -18.06 36.03
N SER A 298 4.84 -17.48 34.88
CA SER A 298 3.50 -17.53 34.28
C SER A 298 3.61 -17.79 32.77
N SER A 299 2.66 -18.56 32.22
CA SER A 299 2.48 -18.68 30.77
C SER A 299 1.79 -17.44 30.18
N LEU A 300 1.75 -17.33 28.85
CA LEU A 300 1.07 -16.21 28.17
C LEU A 300 -0.43 -16.16 28.52
N ARG A 301 -1.10 -17.32 28.56
CA ARG A 301 -2.51 -17.42 28.95
C ARG A 301 -2.71 -17.06 30.43
N GLU A 302 -1.94 -17.66 31.34
CA GLU A 302 -2.08 -17.38 32.77
C GLU A 302 -1.83 -15.89 33.09
N GLY A 303 -0.86 -15.28 32.42
CA GLY A 303 -0.60 -13.86 32.55
C GLY A 303 -1.77 -13.01 32.05
N TYR A 304 -2.27 -13.26 30.84
CA TYR A 304 -3.45 -12.55 30.31
C TYR A 304 -4.70 -12.75 31.20
N ASP A 305 -4.93 -13.97 31.69
CA ASP A 305 -6.04 -14.31 32.58
C ASP A 305 -5.90 -13.63 33.96
N THR A 306 -4.69 -13.34 34.41
CA THR A 306 -4.44 -12.53 35.60
C THR A 306 -4.87 -11.07 35.38
N VAL A 307 -4.62 -10.50 34.20
CA VAL A 307 -5.12 -9.15 33.83
C VAL A 307 -6.65 -9.15 33.83
N LEU A 308 -7.28 -10.16 33.20
CA LEU A 308 -8.74 -10.32 33.20
C LEU A 308 -9.31 -10.36 34.63
N THR A 309 -8.72 -11.19 35.49
CA THR A 309 -9.20 -11.45 36.85
C THR A 309 -9.13 -10.19 37.71
N ARG A 310 -7.97 -9.51 37.74
CA ARG A 310 -7.78 -8.30 38.56
C ARG A 310 -8.67 -7.15 38.13
N ARG A 311 -8.94 -7.03 36.83
CA ARG A 311 -9.90 -6.03 36.33
C ARG A 311 -11.35 -6.40 36.66
N ALA A 312 -11.67 -7.69 36.64
CA ALA A 312 -12.99 -8.17 37.07
C ALA A 312 -13.26 -7.88 38.56
N GLU A 313 -12.23 -7.94 39.41
CA GLU A 313 -12.35 -7.62 40.84
C GLU A 313 -12.88 -6.19 41.07
N MET A 314 -12.51 -5.23 40.20
CA MET A 314 -13.03 -3.86 40.25
C MET A 314 -14.56 -3.80 40.02
N LEU A 315 -15.12 -4.72 39.24
CA LEU A 315 -16.57 -4.83 39.04
C LEU A 315 -17.23 -5.54 40.22
N VAL A 316 -16.56 -6.52 40.82
CA VAL A 316 -17.04 -7.21 42.04
C VAL A 316 -17.14 -6.24 43.21
N GLU A 317 -16.16 -5.36 43.40
CA GLU A 317 -16.21 -4.29 44.41
C GLU A 317 -17.39 -3.33 44.20
N LYS A 318 -17.84 -3.17 42.95
CA LYS A 318 -19.02 -2.37 42.58
C LYS A 318 -20.34 -3.14 42.63
N GLY A 319 -20.31 -4.39 43.11
CA GLY A 319 -21.50 -5.22 43.33
C GLY A 319 -21.85 -6.20 42.21
N PHE A 320 -21.00 -6.37 41.20
CA PHE A 320 -21.20 -7.40 40.17
C PHE A 320 -20.77 -8.79 40.67
N ARG A 321 -21.31 -9.87 40.08
CA ARG A 321 -20.94 -11.23 40.46
C ARG A 321 -19.50 -11.57 40.03
N ARG A 322 -18.84 -12.45 40.78
CA ARG A 322 -17.51 -12.96 40.42
C ARG A 322 -17.64 -13.94 39.25
N LEU A 323 -16.83 -13.75 38.22
CA LEU A 323 -16.69 -14.63 37.05
C LEU A 323 -15.33 -15.34 37.10
N SER A 324 -15.27 -16.57 36.60
CA SER A 324 -14.10 -17.43 36.57
C SER A 324 -13.46 -17.44 35.17
N VAL A 325 -12.14 -17.31 35.12
CA VAL A 325 -11.37 -17.50 33.88
C VAL A 325 -11.18 -18.99 33.53
N GLN A 326 -11.54 -19.90 34.44
CA GLN A 326 -11.48 -21.34 34.22
C GLN A 326 -12.73 -21.87 33.51
N ASP A 327 -13.86 -21.16 33.61
CA ASP A 327 -15.05 -21.45 32.83
C ASP A 327 -14.99 -20.70 31.48
N PRO A 328 -15.07 -21.39 30.33
CA PRO A 328 -14.94 -20.73 29.02
C PRO A 328 -16.05 -19.70 28.73
N GLU A 329 -17.28 -19.90 29.21
CA GLU A 329 -18.37 -18.96 28.98
C GLU A 329 -18.16 -17.70 29.82
N GLU A 330 -17.84 -17.86 31.10
CA GLU A 330 -17.54 -16.75 32.00
C GLU A 330 -16.29 -15.98 31.57
N ARG A 331 -15.26 -16.67 31.08
CA ARG A 331 -14.06 -16.03 30.50
C ARG A 331 -14.38 -15.22 29.25
N ALA A 332 -15.22 -15.74 28.35
CA ALA A 332 -15.65 -15.00 27.16
C ALA A 332 -16.44 -13.74 27.54
N LEU A 333 -17.34 -13.85 28.52
CA LEU A 333 -18.07 -12.70 29.06
C LEU A 333 -17.11 -11.66 29.67
N LEU A 334 -16.14 -12.11 30.47
CA LEU A 334 -15.09 -11.23 31.02
C LEU A 334 -14.35 -10.46 29.94
N ARG A 335 -13.91 -11.13 28.87
CA ARG A 335 -13.23 -10.47 27.75
C ARG A 335 -14.09 -9.38 27.11
N MET A 336 -15.38 -9.64 26.91
CA MET A 336 -16.29 -8.62 26.35
C MET A 336 -16.49 -7.44 27.29
N LEU A 337 -16.68 -7.68 28.59
CA LEU A 337 -16.83 -6.62 29.59
C LEU A 337 -15.62 -5.68 29.64
N LEU A 338 -14.41 -6.23 29.50
CA LEU A 338 -13.20 -5.42 29.48
C LEU A 338 -13.03 -4.68 28.15
N MET A 339 -13.30 -5.35 27.02
CA MET A 339 -13.26 -4.76 25.69
C MET A 339 -14.27 -3.61 25.54
N SER A 340 -15.44 -3.69 26.17
CA SER A 340 -16.43 -2.61 26.22
C SER A 340 -16.12 -1.53 27.26
N ARG A 341 -15.01 -1.66 27.99
CA ARG A 341 -14.58 -0.76 29.08
C ARG A 341 -15.65 -0.56 30.15
N THR A 342 -16.40 -1.62 30.44
CA THR A 342 -17.48 -1.59 31.42
C THR A 342 -16.95 -1.17 32.79
N ALA A 343 -17.58 -0.14 33.36
CA ALA A 343 -17.09 0.51 34.57
C ALA A 343 -17.99 0.30 35.79
N ASP A 344 -19.22 -0.16 35.63
CA ASP A 344 -20.19 -0.33 36.71
C ASP A 344 -21.00 -1.64 36.59
N ALA A 345 -21.67 -2.01 37.68
CA ALA A 345 -22.41 -3.26 37.77
C ALA A 345 -23.68 -3.28 36.90
N GLU A 346 -24.28 -2.12 36.60
CA GLU A 346 -25.49 -2.04 35.78
C GLU A 346 -25.17 -2.36 34.32
N GLN A 347 -24.11 -1.75 33.78
CA GLN A 347 -23.60 -2.05 32.45
C GLN A 347 -23.08 -3.50 32.37
N ALA A 348 -22.44 -4.02 33.42
CA ALA A 348 -22.00 -5.42 33.44
C ALA A 348 -23.18 -6.41 33.37
N GLU A 349 -24.26 -6.10 34.11
CA GLU A 349 -25.49 -6.90 34.09
C GLU A 349 -26.21 -6.82 32.74
N LEU A 350 -26.21 -5.64 32.09
CA LEU A 350 -26.70 -5.48 30.71
C LEU A 350 -25.98 -6.43 29.74
N PHE A 351 -24.66 -6.50 29.81
CA PHE A 351 -23.87 -7.42 28.98
C PHE A 351 -24.13 -8.89 29.33
N SER A 352 -24.30 -9.23 30.61
CA SER A 352 -24.67 -10.60 31.01
C SER A 352 -26.02 -10.99 30.41
N GLN A 353 -27.04 -10.14 30.53
CA GLN A 353 -28.38 -10.43 30.00
C GLN A 353 -28.37 -10.53 28.47
N ALA A 354 -27.60 -9.69 27.78
CA ALA A 354 -27.42 -9.76 26.34
C ALA A 354 -26.69 -11.04 25.89
N PHE A 355 -25.72 -11.51 26.67
CA PHE A 355 -25.01 -12.77 26.41
C PHE A 355 -25.90 -13.99 26.67
N ASP A 356 -26.68 -13.96 27.75
CA ASP A 356 -27.60 -15.04 28.13
C ASP A 356 -28.78 -15.15 27.15
N SER A 357 -29.19 -14.04 26.51
CA SER A 357 -30.25 -14.02 25.49
C SER A 357 -29.83 -14.59 24.13
N LEU A 358 -28.52 -14.79 23.89
CA LEU A 358 -28.04 -15.36 22.63
C LEU A 358 -28.54 -16.80 22.44
N PRO A 359 -28.89 -17.21 21.20
CA PRO A 359 -29.13 -18.61 20.88
C PRO A 359 -27.92 -19.48 21.26
N VAL A 360 -28.17 -20.66 21.83
CA VAL A 360 -27.12 -21.58 22.34
C VAL A 360 -26.03 -21.87 21.29
N SER A 361 -26.40 -22.01 20.03
CA SER A 361 -25.47 -22.26 18.93
C SER A 361 -24.53 -21.08 18.67
N ILE A 362 -25.04 -19.85 18.74
CA ILE A 362 -24.30 -18.60 18.55
C ILE A 362 -23.42 -18.34 19.76
N ARG A 363 -23.96 -18.46 20.98
CA ARG A 363 -23.20 -18.31 22.22
C ARG A 363 -22.00 -19.24 22.25
N ARG A 364 -22.17 -20.51 21.89
CA ARG A 364 -21.06 -21.48 21.79
C ARG A 364 -19.99 -21.06 20.77
N LYS A 365 -20.37 -20.53 19.61
CA LYS A 365 -19.40 -20.04 18.62
C LYS A 365 -18.64 -18.82 19.12
N LEU A 366 -19.33 -17.87 19.76
CA LEU A 366 -18.72 -16.69 20.37
C LEU A 366 -17.70 -17.09 21.45
N VAL A 367 -18.10 -18.02 22.33
CA VAL A 367 -17.25 -18.59 23.39
C VAL A 367 -16.02 -19.28 22.79
N ASN A 368 -16.19 -20.07 21.74
CA ASN A 368 -15.05 -20.69 21.06
C ASN A 368 -14.06 -19.65 20.51
N GLY A 369 -14.56 -18.66 19.77
CA GLY A 369 -13.69 -17.64 19.16
C GLY A 369 -12.97 -16.76 20.18
N LEU A 370 -13.64 -16.36 21.26
CA LEU A 370 -13.06 -15.57 22.34
C LEU A 370 -12.17 -16.40 23.29
N ASN A 371 -12.08 -17.72 23.14
CA ASN A 371 -11.18 -18.54 23.94
C ASN A 371 -9.96 -19.05 23.20
N VAL A 372 -9.77 -18.66 21.93
CA VAL A 372 -8.52 -18.92 21.21
C VAL A 372 -7.43 -17.97 21.70
N ASP A 373 -6.28 -18.52 22.05
CA ASP A 373 -5.12 -17.78 22.53
C ASP A 373 -4.32 -17.17 21.39
N GLY A 374 -4.28 -17.86 20.24
CA GLY A 374 -3.39 -17.50 19.15
C GLY A 374 -1.96 -17.94 19.43
N TYR A 375 -1.76 -18.84 20.39
CA TYR A 375 -0.47 -19.38 20.81
C TYR A 375 -0.63 -20.86 21.15
N GLN A 376 -0.12 -21.73 20.27
CA GLN A 376 -0.22 -23.19 20.40
C GLN A 376 -1.66 -23.75 20.41
N ASP A 377 -2.65 -22.97 19.98
CA ASP A 377 -4.05 -23.37 19.95
C ASP A 377 -4.82 -22.90 18.70
N GLY A 378 -4.12 -22.49 17.65
CA GLY A 378 -4.69 -22.11 16.35
C GLY A 378 -4.78 -20.60 16.09
N LYS A 379 -5.69 -20.21 15.19
CA LYS A 379 -5.88 -18.85 14.70
C LYS A 379 -6.82 -18.07 15.62
N ALA A 380 -6.29 -17.11 16.37
CA ALA A 380 -7.07 -16.14 17.11
C ALA A 380 -7.33 -14.91 16.23
N ILE A 381 -8.56 -14.40 16.27
CA ILE A 381 -8.92 -13.15 15.59
C ILE A 381 -8.96 -12.04 16.64
N LEU A 382 -8.19 -10.97 16.41
CA LEU A 382 -8.23 -9.74 17.19
C LEU A 382 -9.18 -8.75 16.50
N PRO A 383 -10.39 -8.50 17.04
CA PRO A 383 -11.39 -7.63 16.41
C PRO A 383 -11.03 -6.16 16.66
N TYR A 384 -10.17 -5.61 15.81
CA TYR A 384 -9.68 -4.24 15.94
C TYR A 384 -10.83 -3.23 15.79
N TYR A 385 -10.82 -2.18 16.63
CA TYR A 385 -11.92 -1.21 16.84
C TYR A 385 -13.20 -1.73 17.51
N MET A 386 -13.29 -2.99 17.92
CA MET A 386 -14.47 -3.49 18.64
C MET A 386 -14.81 -2.70 19.93
N PRO A 387 -13.84 -2.23 20.75
CA PRO A 387 -14.13 -1.33 21.88
C PRO A 387 -14.90 -0.08 21.47
N ALA A 388 -14.51 0.54 20.35
CA ALA A 388 -15.20 1.72 19.82
C ALA A 388 -16.62 1.36 19.35
N MET A 389 -16.79 0.20 18.69
CA MET A 389 -18.11 -0.29 18.26
C MET A 389 -19.07 -0.48 19.45
N PHE A 390 -18.59 -1.08 20.56
CA PHE A 390 -19.39 -1.20 21.78
C PHE A 390 -19.77 0.17 22.37
N SER A 391 -18.80 1.09 22.46
CA SER A 391 -19.03 2.43 22.99
C SER A 391 -20.06 3.20 22.16
N GLU A 392 -19.90 3.20 20.83
CA GLU A 392 -20.78 3.92 19.92
C GLU A 392 -22.20 3.34 19.89
N ALA A 393 -22.34 2.01 19.98
CA ALA A 393 -23.65 1.39 20.09
C ALA A 393 -24.35 1.78 21.40
N LEU A 394 -23.66 1.70 22.55
CA LEU A 394 -24.21 2.10 23.84
C LEU A 394 -24.63 3.56 23.87
N GLU A 395 -23.84 4.45 23.26
CA GLU A 395 -24.18 5.86 23.11
C GLU A 395 -25.43 6.03 22.24
N ASN A 396 -25.51 5.30 21.12
CA ASN A 396 -26.63 5.36 20.19
C ASN A 396 -27.96 4.92 20.85
N VAL A 397 -27.94 3.91 21.73
CA VAL A 397 -29.13 3.42 22.45
C VAL A 397 -29.26 3.93 23.89
N SER A 398 -28.47 4.94 24.28
CA SER A 398 -28.38 5.42 25.66
C SER A 398 -29.72 5.84 26.29
N ARG A 399 -30.64 6.38 25.46
CA ARG A 399 -31.98 6.85 25.85
C ARG A 399 -33.10 5.82 25.69
N GLU A 400 -32.79 4.65 25.15
CA GLU A 400 -33.75 3.59 24.88
C GLU A 400 -34.03 2.73 26.13
N PRO A 401 -35.16 2.00 26.20
CA PRO A 401 -35.46 1.11 27.32
C PRO A 401 -34.45 -0.05 27.43
N LEU A 402 -34.35 -0.64 28.62
CA LEU A 402 -33.39 -1.72 28.89
C LEU A 402 -33.50 -2.89 27.89
N SER A 403 -34.71 -3.26 27.46
CA SER A 403 -34.93 -4.31 26.46
C SER A 403 -34.26 -4.00 25.11
N ALA A 404 -34.31 -2.73 24.67
CA ALA A 404 -33.66 -2.30 23.43
C ALA A 404 -32.13 -2.26 23.57
N LYS A 405 -31.63 -1.87 24.76
CA LYS A 405 -30.19 -1.94 25.08
C LYS A 405 -29.67 -3.38 25.04
N ILE A 406 -30.43 -4.32 25.62
CA ILE A 406 -30.10 -5.76 25.61
C ILE A 406 -30.06 -6.26 24.16
N GLU A 407 -31.05 -5.91 23.33
CA GLU A 407 -31.08 -6.34 21.93
C GLU A 407 -29.90 -5.76 21.12
N ALA A 408 -29.54 -4.49 21.34
CA ALA A 408 -28.40 -3.87 20.69
C ALA A 408 -27.07 -4.56 21.03
N MET A 409 -26.85 -4.88 22.32
CA MET A 409 -25.67 -5.62 22.75
C MET A 409 -25.69 -7.07 22.24
N SER A 410 -26.86 -7.72 22.21
CA SER A 410 -27.01 -9.06 21.65
C SER A 410 -26.68 -9.08 20.16
N SER A 411 -27.16 -8.09 19.40
CA SER A 411 -26.84 -7.93 17.98
C SER A 411 -25.34 -7.73 17.73
N LEU A 412 -24.68 -6.88 18.52
CA LEU A 412 -23.22 -6.73 18.46
C LEU A 412 -22.48 -8.05 18.76
N MET A 413 -22.96 -8.84 19.72
CA MET A 413 -22.38 -10.15 20.03
C MET A 413 -22.60 -11.16 18.89
N ARG A 414 -23.75 -11.11 18.19
CA ARG A 414 -24.00 -11.92 16.98
C ARG A 414 -23.09 -11.49 15.83
N PHE A 415 -22.91 -10.19 15.62
CA PHE A 415 -21.95 -9.64 14.68
C PHE A 415 -20.52 -10.11 15.01
N LEU A 416 -20.09 -9.96 16.26
CA LEU A 416 -18.78 -10.43 16.72
C LEU A 416 -18.62 -11.95 16.53
N THR A 417 -19.67 -12.73 16.75
CA THR A 417 -19.65 -14.18 16.46
C THR A 417 -19.36 -14.48 14.99
N ARG A 418 -19.95 -13.70 14.08
CA ARG A 418 -19.71 -13.82 12.63
C ARG A 418 -18.29 -13.36 12.26
N VAL A 419 -17.76 -12.34 12.94
CA VAL A 419 -16.35 -11.89 12.80
C VAL A 419 -15.38 -12.99 13.20
N LEU A 420 -15.71 -13.76 14.25
CA LEU A 420 -14.91 -14.85 14.80
C LEU A 420 -15.18 -16.22 14.15
N ASP A 421 -16.04 -16.30 13.12
CA ASP A 421 -16.54 -17.57 12.61
C ASP A 421 -15.39 -18.47 12.11
N GLY A 422 -15.54 -19.79 12.35
CA GLY A 422 -14.52 -20.78 12.02
C GLY A 422 -13.34 -20.89 13.00
N THR A 423 -13.24 -20.02 14.00
CA THR A 423 -12.20 -20.11 15.05
C THR A 423 -12.66 -20.90 16.26
N ARG A 424 -11.75 -21.72 16.80
CA ARG A 424 -11.93 -22.45 18.06
C ARG A 424 -10.55 -22.87 18.60
N PRO A 425 -10.41 -23.08 19.92
CA PRO A 425 -9.16 -23.57 20.49
C PRO A 425 -8.84 -24.96 19.93
N MET A 426 -7.64 -25.12 19.41
CA MET A 426 -7.13 -26.37 18.83
C MET A 426 -5.74 -26.65 19.40
N PRO A 427 -5.66 -27.21 20.63
CA PRO A 427 -4.39 -27.43 21.32
C PRO A 427 -3.38 -28.19 20.45
N GLY A 428 -2.14 -27.69 20.41
CA GLY A 428 -1.04 -28.24 19.61
C GLY A 428 -1.01 -27.78 18.15
N LYS A 429 -1.95 -26.94 17.71
CA LYS A 429 -1.85 -26.24 16.41
C LYS A 429 -0.97 -25.00 16.53
N GLU A 430 -0.30 -24.64 15.45
CA GLU A 430 0.48 -23.40 15.38
C GLU A 430 -0.41 -22.19 15.71
N GLY A 431 0.11 -21.31 16.57
CA GLY A 431 -0.59 -20.10 16.99
C GLY A 431 -0.45 -18.99 15.96
N LYS A 432 -1.53 -18.30 15.63
CA LYS A 432 -1.51 -17.09 14.81
C LYS A 432 -2.52 -16.09 15.35
N VAL A 433 -2.11 -14.84 15.53
CA VAL A 433 -3.02 -13.72 15.77
C VAL A 433 -3.30 -13.04 14.43
N VAL A 434 -4.58 -12.86 14.09
CA VAL A 434 -5.00 -12.13 12.89
C VAL A 434 -5.87 -10.96 13.30
N GLU A 435 -5.38 -9.76 13.02
CA GLU A 435 -6.15 -8.54 13.23
C GLU A 435 -7.22 -8.40 12.17
N ARG A 436 -8.42 -8.02 12.58
CA ARG A 436 -9.55 -7.77 11.68
C ARG A 436 -10.09 -6.38 11.95
N ASN A 437 -9.91 -5.48 10.99
CA ASN A 437 -10.40 -4.11 11.08
C ASN A 437 -11.94 -4.08 10.93
N LEU A 438 -12.63 -3.53 11.94
CA LEU A 438 -14.09 -3.47 11.97
C LEU A 438 -14.66 -2.07 11.68
N MET A 439 -13.86 -1.12 11.19
CA MET A 439 -14.30 0.25 10.94
C MET A 439 -15.46 0.36 9.94
N PHE A 440 -15.58 -0.57 9.00
CA PHE A 440 -16.70 -0.61 8.05
C PHE A 440 -18.08 -0.73 8.74
N ALA A 441 -18.15 -1.34 9.93
CA ALA A 441 -19.39 -1.51 10.68
C ALA A 441 -19.84 -0.24 11.42
N ARG A 442 -18.94 0.74 11.55
CA ARG A 442 -19.16 1.97 12.31
C ARG A 442 -20.37 2.76 11.82
N ALA A 443 -20.48 2.94 10.51
CA ALA A 443 -21.56 3.70 9.89
C ALA A 443 -22.93 3.07 10.19
N THR A 444 -23.02 1.74 10.11
CA THR A 444 -24.23 1.00 10.45
C THR A 444 -24.57 1.15 11.93
N ILE A 445 -23.60 1.01 12.84
CA ILE A 445 -23.82 1.13 14.29
C ILE A 445 -24.30 2.52 14.69
N LYS A 446 -23.82 3.59 14.03
CA LYS A 446 -24.26 4.97 14.29
C LYS A 446 -25.60 5.33 13.66
N SER A 447 -26.11 4.50 12.75
CA SER A 447 -27.32 4.80 12.00
C SER A 447 -28.57 4.84 12.89
N LYS A 448 -29.59 5.56 12.40
CA LYS A 448 -30.94 5.52 12.99
C LYS A 448 -31.57 4.13 12.87
N GLU A 449 -31.28 3.43 11.77
CA GLU A 449 -31.75 2.08 11.50
C GLU A 449 -31.29 1.11 12.60
N PHE A 450 -30.01 1.13 12.98
CA PHE A 450 -29.51 0.31 14.09
C PHE A 450 -30.17 0.65 15.44
N ARG A 451 -30.47 1.93 15.69
CA ARG A 451 -31.17 2.34 16.92
C ARG A 451 -32.60 1.77 16.97
N GLU A 452 -33.30 1.75 15.83
CA GLU A 452 -34.68 1.29 15.72
C GLU A 452 -34.79 -0.24 15.64
N ASP A 453 -33.88 -0.87 14.91
CA ASP A 453 -33.76 -2.31 14.75
C ASP A 453 -32.28 -2.73 14.72
N PRO A 454 -31.72 -3.15 15.88
CA PRO A 454 -30.33 -3.56 15.94
C PRO A 454 -29.99 -4.77 15.07
N THR A 455 -30.98 -5.56 14.62
CA THR A 455 -30.74 -6.77 13.79
C THR A 455 -30.20 -6.43 12.40
N VAL A 456 -30.16 -5.17 12.00
CA VAL A 456 -29.47 -4.71 10.78
C VAL A 456 -28.00 -5.18 10.72
N LEU A 457 -27.32 -5.32 11.88
CA LEU A 457 -25.96 -5.88 11.93
C LEU A 457 -25.89 -7.36 11.61
N ASP A 458 -26.97 -8.12 11.82
CA ASP A 458 -27.02 -9.55 11.48
C ASP A 458 -26.95 -9.76 9.96
N GLN A 459 -27.34 -8.75 9.18
CA GLN A 459 -27.30 -8.76 7.71
C GLN A 459 -26.05 -8.11 7.13
N LEU A 460 -25.34 -7.28 7.92
CA LEU A 460 -24.14 -6.58 7.47
C LEU A 460 -23.11 -7.60 6.96
N LYS A 461 -22.75 -7.54 5.67
CA LYS A 461 -21.74 -8.41 5.08
C LYS A 461 -20.39 -8.08 5.73
N ILE A 462 -19.72 -9.10 6.23
CA ILE A 462 -18.36 -8.94 6.74
C ILE A 462 -17.43 -9.21 5.56
N PRO A 463 -16.62 -8.22 5.13
CA PRO A 463 -15.65 -8.45 4.07
C PRO A 463 -14.77 -9.65 4.43
N PRO A 464 -14.52 -10.61 3.52
CA PRO A 464 -13.57 -11.67 3.81
C PRO A 464 -12.22 -11.03 4.14
N THR A 465 -11.56 -11.55 5.17
CA THR A 465 -10.24 -11.08 5.57
C THR A 465 -9.26 -11.63 4.53
N PRO A 466 -8.61 -10.82 3.70
CA PRO A 466 -7.53 -11.35 2.89
C PRO A 466 -6.44 -11.81 3.87
N ASP A 467 -5.99 -13.08 3.75
CA ASP A 467 -4.81 -13.58 4.48
C ASP A 467 -3.50 -12.93 3.94
N VAL A 468 -3.62 -11.87 3.14
CA VAL A 468 -2.58 -11.08 2.51
C VAL A 468 -2.93 -9.60 2.72
N GLN A 469 -2.01 -8.83 3.27
CA GLN A 469 -2.19 -7.40 3.58
C GLN A 469 -2.34 -6.51 2.31
N GLN A 470 -2.54 -7.11 1.13
CA GLN A 470 -2.90 -6.45 -0.11
C GLN A 470 -3.56 -7.46 -1.06
N LEU A 471 -4.82 -7.27 -1.48
CA LEU A 471 -5.41 -8.10 -2.53
C LEU A 471 -5.00 -7.55 -3.90
N LEU A 472 -4.45 -8.39 -4.78
CA LEU A 472 -3.86 -7.91 -6.03
C LEU A 472 -4.72 -8.26 -7.25
N THR A 473 -5.64 -7.36 -7.62
CA THR A 473 -6.65 -7.57 -8.68
C THR A 473 -6.30 -7.00 -10.06
N ASN A 474 -5.39 -6.02 -10.18
CA ASN A 474 -5.01 -5.38 -11.46
C ASN A 474 -3.56 -5.68 -11.90
N GLN A 475 -3.19 -6.93 -11.84
CA GLN A 475 -1.81 -7.30 -12.05
C GLN A 475 -1.36 -7.31 -13.51
N SER A 476 -2.25 -7.19 -14.48
CA SER A 476 -1.79 -7.15 -15.88
C SER A 476 -1.05 -5.87 -16.28
N SER A 477 -1.18 -4.79 -15.50
CA SER A 477 -0.43 -3.56 -15.74
C SER A 477 1.06 -3.79 -15.56
N PHE A 478 1.44 -4.28 -14.37
CA PHE A 478 2.83 -4.42 -14.00
C PHE A 478 3.24 -5.80 -13.51
N GLY A 479 2.32 -6.70 -12.97
CA GLY A 479 2.12 -8.17 -12.43
C GLY A 479 2.74 -8.93 -11.14
N THR A 480 3.45 -10.12 -11.10
CA THR A 480 4.62 -10.46 -10.20
C THR A 480 5.51 -11.68 -10.56
N TYR A 481 6.64 -11.94 -9.85
CA TYR A 481 7.51 -13.11 -9.99
C TYR A 481 7.72 -13.90 -8.68
N PRO A 482 7.83 -15.25 -8.71
CA PRO A 482 7.97 -16.11 -7.52
C PRO A 482 9.34 -15.96 -6.87
N HIS A 483 9.45 -16.40 -5.62
CA HIS A 483 10.69 -16.36 -4.86
C HIS A 483 11.84 -17.09 -5.58
N ALA A 484 11.58 -18.23 -6.23
CA ALA A 484 12.57 -18.96 -7.02
C ALA A 484 13.19 -18.11 -8.16
N VAL A 485 12.39 -17.23 -8.77
CA VAL A 485 12.87 -16.29 -9.80
C VAL A 485 13.60 -15.11 -9.16
N LEU A 486 13.14 -14.62 -7.99
CA LEU A 486 13.88 -13.62 -7.22
C LEU A 486 15.29 -14.12 -6.85
N THR A 487 15.42 -15.36 -6.40
CA THR A 487 16.71 -15.99 -6.10
C THR A 487 17.61 -15.99 -7.34
N SER A 488 17.06 -16.34 -8.51
CA SER A 488 17.80 -16.33 -9.78
C SER A 488 18.22 -14.92 -10.19
N LEU A 489 17.33 -13.93 -10.04
CA LEU A 489 17.62 -12.52 -10.32
C LEU A 489 18.79 -12.02 -9.47
N ARG A 490 18.72 -12.24 -8.14
CA ARG A 490 19.77 -11.83 -7.20
C ARG A 490 21.08 -12.59 -7.43
N HIS A 491 21.00 -13.85 -7.83
CA HIS A 491 22.17 -14.62 -8.21
C HIS A 491 22.90 -14.00 -9.41
N PHE A 492 22.18 -13.68 -10.50
CA PHE A 492 22.79 -13.06 -11.67
C PHE A 492 23.33 -11.65 -11.40
N GLN A 493 22.63 -10.86 -10.58
CA GLN A 493 23.15 -9.56 -10.12
C GLN A 493 24.44 -9.74 -9.31
N GLY A 494 24.49 -10.72 -8.40
CA GLY A 494 25.70 -11.04 -7.65
C GLY A 494 26.87 -11.49 -8.54
N LEU A 495 26.61 -12.28 -9.58
CA LEU A 495 27.63 -12.67 -10.57
C LEU A 495 28.14 -11.47 -11.39
N ALA A 496 27.25 -10.55 -11.77
CA ALA A 496 27.60 -9.33 -12.49
C ALA A 496 28.53 -8.46 -11.65
N GLU A 497 28.22 -8.25 -10.36
CA GLU A 497 29.04 -7.41 -9.47
C GLU A 497 30.33 -8.10 -9.01
N ALA A 498 30.37 -9.44 -8.93
CA ALA A 498 31.57 -10.17 -8.53
C ALA A 498 32.71 -10.05 -9.56
N ALA A 499 32.39 -9.96 -10.85
CA ALA A 499 33.38 -9.78 -11.91
C ALA A 499 32.79 -9.09 -13.17
N PRO A 500 32.58 -7.75 -13.13
CA PRO A 500 31.81 -7.03 -14.15
C PRO A 500 32.31 -7.22 -15.59
N ASP A 501 33.61 -7.06 -15.84
CA ASP A 501 34.17 -7.24 -17.19
C ASP A 501 34.04 -8.68 -17.69
N LYS A 502 34.27 -9.67 -16.83
CA LYS A 502 34.13 -11.09 -17.20
C LYS A 502 32.67 -11.40 -17.53
N PHE A 503 31.76 -10.90 -16.70
CA PHE A 503 30.34 -11.14 -16.85
C PHE A 503 29.81 -10.49 -18.13
N MET A 504 30.01 -9.18 -18.28
CA MET A 504 29.47 -8.37 -19.38
C MET A 504 30.11 -8.65 -20.73
N ARG A 505 31.32 -9.22 -20.79
CA ARG A 505 31.98 -9.49 -22.08
C ARG A 505 31.84 -10.94 -22.54
N TYR A 506 31.71 -11.89 -21.62
CA TYR A 506 31.81 -13.32 -21.96
C TYR A 506 30.71 -14.20 -21.36
N THR A 507 30.16 -13.87 -20.19
CA THR A 507 29.18 -14.74 -19.53
C THR A 507 27.76 -14.46 -20.00
N TYR A 508 27.44 -13.18 -20.20
CA TYR A 508 26.06 -12.76 -20.42
C TYR A 508 25.45 -13.28 -21.73
N SER A 509 26.25 -13.46 -22.79
CA SER A 509 25.78 -13.92 -24.10
C SER A 509 25.30 -15.38 -24.06
N GLU A 510 25.95 -16.23 -23.26
CA GLU A 510 25.51 -17.61 -23.02
C GLU A 510 24.18 -17.64 -22.24
N LEU A 511 24.03 -16.77 -21.24
CA LEU A 511 22.79 -16.65 -20.47
C LEU A 511 21.63 -16.18 -21.35
N LEU A 512 21.87 -15.20 -22.22
CA LEU A 512 20.86 -14.73 -23.18
C LEU A 512 20.44 -15.83 -24.15
N LEU A 513 21.40 -16.60 -24.67
CA LEU A 513 21.13 -17.73 -25.56
C LEU A 513 20.28 -18.81 -24.87
N ALA A 514 20.56 -19.10 -23.60
CA ALA A 514 19.76 -20.04 -22.80
C ALA A 514 18.30 -19.55 -22.68
N SER A 515 18.09 -18.25 -22.44
CA SER A 515 16.76 -17.65 -22.41
C SER A 515 16.07 -17.67 -23.78
N CYS A 516 16.79 -17.41 -24.87
CA CYS A 516 16.26 -17.50 -26.24
C CYS A 516 15.81 -18.94 -26.56
N ARG A 517 16.60 -19.96 -26.17
CA ARG A 517 16.19 -21.38 -26.29
C ARG A 517 14.94 -21.69 -25.47
N ALA A 518 14.85 -21.12 -24.28
CA ALA A 518 13.71 -21.33 -23.41
C ALA A 518 12.41 -20.74 -23.99
N VAL A 519 12.42 -19.53 -24.54
CA VAL A 519 11.22 -18.92 -25.18
C VAL A 519 10.90 -19.50 -26.55
N SER A 520 11.91 -19.79 -27.38
CA SER A 520 11.69 -20.37 -28.71
C SER A 520 10.99 -21.73 -28.63
N ALA A 521 11.42 -22.58 -27.69
CA ALA A 521 10.77 -23.87 -27.43
C ALA A 521 9.36 -23.74 -26.82
N LEU A 522 9.03 -22.61 -26.18
CA LEU A 522 7.69 -22.36 -25.64
C LEU A 522 6.70 -21.97 -26.74
N LEU A 523 7.18 -21.29 -27.78
CA LEU A 523 6.36 -20.64 -28.80
C LEU A 523 6.43 -21.30 -30.17
N ASP A 524 7.08 -22.47 -30.26
CA ASP A 524 7.41 -23.17 -31.50
C ASP A 524 8.04 -22.24 -32.57
N ALA A 525 9.06 -21.50 -32.17
CA ALA A 525 9.79 -20.57 -33.04
C ALA A 525 11.23 -21.03 -33.28
N PRO A 526 11.82 -20.78 -34.48
CA PRO A 526 13.25 -21.01 -34.68
C PRO A 526 14.10 -20.13 -33.75
N LEU A 527 15.16 -20.67 -33.17
CA LEU A 527 15.98 -19.98 -32.15
C LEU A 527 16.43 -18.58 -32.56
N ASP A 528 16.98 -18.44 -33.77
CA ASP A 528 17.56 -17.18 -34.27
C ASP A 528 16.51 -16.14 -34.70
N THR A 529 15.23 -16.40 -34.45
CA THR A 529 14.13 -15.43 -34.63
C THR A 529 13.73 -14.74 -33.33
N CYS A 530 14.22 -15.19 -32.18
CA CYS A 530 13.87 -14.66 -30.86
C CYS A 530 15.02 -13.88 -30.22
N VAL A 531 14.79 -12.60 -29.92
CA VAL A 531 15.70 -11.74 -29.15
C VAL A 531 14.96 -11.07 -27.99
N PHE A 532 15.67 -10.43 -27.07
CA PHE A 532 15.05 -9.71 -25.95
C PHE A 532 15.18 -8.20 -26.08
N VAL A 533 14.12 -7.51 -25.69
CA VAL A 533 14.05 -6.05 -25.49
C VAL A 533 13.44 -5.78 -24.11
N GLN A 534 13.54 -4.55 -23.61
CA GLN A 534 13.10 -4.25 -22.24
C GLN A 534 11.58 -4.38 -22.05
N ASN A 535 10.79 -3.98 -23.05
CA ASN A 535 9.33 -4.00 -23.00
C ASN A 535 8.69 -3.92 -24.39
N ALA A 536 7.40 -4.20 -24.46
CA ALA A 536 6.58 -4.16 -25.68
C ALA A 536 6.68 -2.81 -26.40
N THR A 537 6.54 -1.71 -25.66
CA THR A 537 6.67 -0.34 -26.18
C THR A 537 7.98 -0.14 -26.93
N LEU A 538 9.09 -0.66 -26.38
CA LEU A 538 10.41 -0.58 -27.00
C LEU A 538 10.52 -1.43 -28.27
N GLY A 539 9.93 -2.63 -28.28
CA GLY A 539 9.92 -3.49 -29.47
C GLY A 539 9.10 -2.89 -30.60
N ILE A 540 7.91 -2.35 -30.32
CA ILE A 540 7.08 -1.66 -31.33
C ILE A 540 7.81 -0.43 -31.88
N ASN A 541 8.47 0.36 -31.02
CA ASN A 541 9.34 1.45 -31.47
C ASN A 541 10.46 0.95 -32.38
N THR A 542 11.09 -0.17 -32.02
CA THR A 542 12.18 -0.77 -32.81
C THR A 542 11.69 -1.14 -34.21
N VAL A 543 10.52 -1.76 -34.35
CA VAL A 543 9.95 -2.08 -35.67
C VAL A 543 9.66 -0.82 -36.46
N LEU A 544 8.78 0.04 -35.93
CA LEU A 544 8.22 1.14 -36.71
C LEU A 544 9.26 2.20 -37.10
N ARG A 545 10.32 2.38 -36.29
CA ARG A 545 11.42 3.31 -36.59
C ARG A 545 12.47 2.74 -37.55
N ASN A 546 12.50 1.42 -37.75
CA ASN A 546 13.41 0.77 -38.70
C ASN A 546 12.80 0.63 -40.11
N LEU A 547 11.47 0.60 -40.22
CA LEU A 547 10.81 0.54 -41.52
C LEU A 547 11.14 1.78 -42.35
N VAL A 548 11.52 1.55 -43.61
CA VAL A 548 11.65 2.60 -44.61
C VAL A 548 10.31 2.78 -45.31
N TYR A 549 9.76 3.99 -45.18
CA TYR A 549 8.47 4.35 -45.75
C TYR A 549 8.66 5.10 -47.07
N GLU A 550 7.86 4.75 -48.07
CA GLU A 550 7.78 5.48 -49.34
C GLU A 550 7.00 6.79 -49.14
N PRO A 551 7.63 7.96 -49.36
CA PRO A 551 7.01 9.26 -49.13
C PRO A 551 5.67 9.42 -49.86
N ARG A 552 4.66 9.93 -49.14
CA ARG A 552 3.32 10.26 -49.66
C ARG A 552 2.54 9.08 -50.24
N LYS A 553 2.93 7.85 -49.90
CA LYS A 553 2.28 6.62 -50.37
C LYS A 553 2.06 5.61 -49.24
N ASP A 554 3.05 5.42 -48.38
CA ASP A 554 2.95 4.45 -47.29
C ASP A 554 2.19 4.99 -46.09
N VAL A 555 1.30 4.16 -45.54
CA VAL A 555 0.42 4.48 -44.41
C VAL A 555 0.57 3.42 -43.32
N ILE A 556 0.65 3.87 -42.07
CA ILE A 556 0.59 3.01 -40.88
C ILE A 556 -0.88 2.80 -40.50
N VAL A 557 -1.33 1.55 -40.47
CA VAL A 557 -2.70 1.21 -40.05
C VAL A 557 -2.69 0.75 -38.60
N TYR A 558 -3.64 1.22 -37.79
CA TYR A 558 -3.74 0.84 -36.38
C TYR A 558 -5.20 0.89 -35.92
N PHE A 559 -5.50 0.32 -34.76
CA PHE A 559 -6.87 0.17 -34.26
C PHE A 559 -7.20 1.16 -33.15
N ASP A 560 -8.48 1.53 -32.98
CA ASP A 560 -8.91 2.47 -31.94
C ASP A 560 -8.59 1.98 -30.51
N THR A 561 -8.49 0.67 -30.32
CA THR A 561 -8.19 0.03 -29.02
C THR A 561 -6.69 -0.21 -28.77
N ILE A 562 -5.82 0.31 -29.63
CA ILE A 562 -4.36 0.19 -29.48
C ILE A 562 -3.89 0.73 -28.12
N TYR A 563 -2.82 0.17 -27.58
CA TYR A 563 -2.19 0.73 -26.39
C TYR A 563 -1.69 2.18 -26.63
N GLY A 564 -2.04 3.10 -25.73
CA GLY A 564 -1.79 4.54 -25.93
C GLY A 564 -0.31 4.91 -26.15
N ALA A 565 0.65 4.16 -25.60
CA ALA A 565 2.07 4.41 -25.88
C ALA A 565 2.47 4.01 -27.32
N CYS A 566 1.84 2.97 -27.86
CA CYS A 566 2.02 2.54 -29.24
C CYS A 566 1.36 3.54 -30.20
N GLU A 567 0.17 4.08 -29.87
CA GLU A 567 -0.44 5.18 -30.63
C GLU A 567 0.47 6.42 -30.65
N LYS A 568 0.95 6.88 -29.50
CA LYS A 568 1.90 8.00 -29.41
C LYS A 568 3.19 7.76 -30.20
N THR A 569 3.63 6.50 -30.29
CA THR A 569 4.77 6.12 -31.13
C THR A 569 4.48 6.37 -32.62
N ILE A 570 3.29 6.01 -33.09
CA ILE A 570 2.85 6.26 -34.47
C ILE A 570 2.84 7.76 -34.75
N PHE A 571 2.25 8.57 -33.86
CA PHE A 571 2.25 10.03 -34.00
C PHE A 571 3.66 10.64 -34.01
N SER A 572 4.56 10.17 -33.14
CA SER A 572 5.97 10.59 -33.16
C SER A 572 6.69 10.27 -34.48
N ILE A 573 6.34 9.15 -35.12
CA ILE A 573 6.92 8.78 -36.43
C ILE A 573 6.37 9.68 -37.52
N VAL A 574 5.06 9.95 -37.52
CA VAL A 574 4.43 10.88 -38.48
C VAL A 574 5.00 12.30 -38.31
N GLU A 575 5.23 12.75 -37.08
CA GLU A 575 5.86 14.04 -36.79
C GLU A 575 7.30 14.13 -37.33
N THR A 576 8.10 13.09 -37.10
CA THR A 576 9.51 13.05 -37.52
C THR A 576 9.71 12.65 -38.99
N ASN A 577 8.67 12.14 -39.63
CA ASN A 577 8.62 11.81 -41.05
C ASN A 577 7.28 12.31 -41.65
N PRO A 578 7.17 13.62 -41.98
CA PRO A 578 5.91 14.24 -42.40
C PRO A 578 5.38 13.72 -43.75
N THR A 579 6.11 12.80 -44.41
CA THR A 579 5.66 12.16 -45.64
C THR A 579 4.94 10.83 -45.41
N VAL A 580 4.89 10.37 -44.15
CA VAL A 580 4.17 9.18 -43.72
C VAL A 580 2.89 9.61 -43.02
N THR A 581 1.79 8.93 -43.28
CA THR A 581 0.53 9.16 -42.58
C THR A 581 0.11 7.90 -41.81
N ALA A 582 -0.83 8.06 -40.91
CA ALA A 582 -1.46 6.95 -40.20
C ALA A 582 -2.96 6.95 -40.45
N ARG A 583 -3.57 5.76 -40.48
CA ARG A 583 -5.01 5.57 -40.61
C ARG A 583 -5.49 4.66 -39.49
N LYS A 584 -6.34 5.21 -38.63
CA LYS A 584 -7.01 4.45 -37.58
C LYS A 584 -8.17 3.63 -38.19
N VAL A 585 -8.30 2.39 -37.76
CA VAL A 585 -9.47 1.53 -37.99
C VAL A 585 -10.47 1.84 -36.89
N GLU A 586 -11.59 2.44 -37.28
CA GLU A 586 -12.68 2.88 -36.40
C GLU A 586 -14.00 2.21 -36.83
N GLY A 587 -15.08 2.49 -36.09
CA GLY A 587 -16.42 2.02 -36.44
C GLY A 587 -16.75 0.60 -35.97
N TYR A 588 -16.01 0.07 -34.99
CA TYR A 588 -16.35 -1.10 -34.19
C TYR A 588 -16.37 -0.70 -32.71
N GLU A 589 -17.23 -1.31 -31.90
CA GLU A 589 -17.35 -1.01 -30.46
C GLU A 589 -17.53 -2.30 -29.68
N PHE A 590 -16.79 -2.48 -28.57
CA PHE A 590 -16.96 -3.67 -27.76
C PHE A 590 -18.19 -3.57 -26.84
N PRO A 591 -18.96 -4.67 -26.66
CA PRO A 591 -18.76 -5.98 -27.27
C PRO A 591 -19.24 -6.03 -28.74
N CYS A 592 -18.36 -6.48 -29.65
CA CYS A 592 -18.67 -6.77 -31.05
C CYS A 592 -18.05 -8.13 -31.44
N GLU A 593 -18.45 -8.62 -32.61
CA GLU A 593 -17.89 -9.85 -33.17
C GLU A 593 -16.52 -9.62 -33.81
N HIS A 594 -15.67 -10.64 -33.75
CA HIS A 594 -14.34 -10.59 -34.37
C HIS A 594 -14.41 -10.34 -35.89
N GLU A 595 -15.43 -10.86 -36.55
CA GLU A 595 -15.76 -10.62 -37.96
C GLU A 595 -15.89 -9.13 -38.27
N GLU A 596 -16.52 -8.37 -37.37
CA GLU A 596 -16.75 -6.94 -37.56
C GLU A 596 -15.42 -6.18 -37.56
N VAL A 597 -14.56 -6.46 -36.56
CA VAL A 597 -13.23 -5.85 -36.45
C VAL A 597 -12.38 -6.15 -37.70
N VAL A 598 -12.40 -7.41 -38.17
CA VAL A 598 -11.67 -7.82 -39.37
C VAL A 598 -12.23 -7.14 -40.62
N ALA A 599 -13.55 -7.04 -40.76
CA ALA A 599 -14.19 -6.36 -41.88
C ALA A 599 -13.79 -4.87 -41.93
N ARG A 600 -13.81 -4.17 -40.79
CA ARG A 600 -13.36 -2.76 -40.70
C ARG A 600 -11.91 -2.60 -41.14
N PHE A 601 -11.02 -3.51 -40.74
CA PHE A 601 -9.63 -3.49 -41.16
C PHE A 601 -9.50 -3.65 -42.68
N VAL A 602 -10.17 -4.63 -43.27
CA VAL A 602 -10.15 -4.87 -44.72
C VAL A 602 -10.69 -3.66 -45.49
N ASP A 603 -11.80 -3.07 -45.04
CA ASP A 603 -12.39 -1.87 -45.63
C ASP A 603 -11.42 -0.69 -45.65
N VAL A 604 -10.72 -0.47 -44.54
CA VAL A 604 -9.70 0.58 -44.42
C VAL A 604 -8.54 0.35 -45.38
N VAL A 605 -7.99 -0.87 -45.43
CA VAL A 605 -6.86 -1.19 -46.32
C VAL A 605 -7.26 -1.06 -47.79
N GLN A 606 -8.44 -1.54 -48.18
CA GLN A 606 -8.96 -1.39 -49.54
C GLN A 606 -9.29 0.07 -49.88
N GLY A 607 -9.78 0.84 -48.89
CA GLY A 607 -9.97 2.28 -49.01
C GLY A 607 -8.68 3.01 -49.35
N LEU A 608 -7.61 2.73 -48.62
CA LEU A 608 -6.28 3.29 -48.88
C LEU A 608 -5.79 2.94 -50.30
N GLN A 609 -5.99 1.69 -50.75
CA GLN A 609 -5.64 1.29 -52.11
C GLN A 609 -6.41 2.07 -53.18
N ARG A 610 -7.72 2.34 -52.96
CA ARG A 610 -8.53 3.19 -53.85
C ARG A 610 -8.07 4.65 -53.86
N GLU A 611 -7.54 5.13 -52.74
CA GLU A 611 -6.92 6.46 -52.61
C GLU A 611 -5.52 6.54 -53.27
N GLY A 612 -5.00 5.43 -53.82
CA GLY A 612 -3.64 5.35 -54.38
C GLY A 612 -2.53 5.24 -53.33
N LEU A 613 -2.89 4.96 -52.08
CA LEU A 613 -2.00 4.76 -50.95
C LEU A 613 -1.75 3.27 -50.69
N ARG A 614 -0.74 2.96 -49.89
CA ARG A 614 -0.38 1.59 -49.50
C ARG A 614 -0.33 1.46 -47.98
N ALA A 615 -1.16 0.60 -47.41
CA ALA A 615 -0.99 0.16 -46.04
C ALA A 615 0.34 -0.60 -45.91
N LYS A 616 1.34 0.01 -45.28
CA LYS A 616 2.70 -0.55 -45.19
C LYS A 616 2.82 -1.56 -44.06
N VAL A 617 2.26 -1.19 -42.91
CA VAL A 617 2.29 -1.97 -41.67
C VAL A 617 0.98 -1.75 -40.92
N ALA A 618 0.46 -2.81 -40.32
CA ALA A 618 -0.69 -2.80 -39.43
C ALA A 618 -0.23 -3.13 -38.01
N VAL A 619 -0.59 -2.28 -37.03
CA VAL A 619 -0.29 -2.49 -35.61
C VAL A 619 -1.56 -2.90 -34.88
N PHE A 620 -1.56 -4.10 -34.30
CA PHE A 620 -2.72 -4.63 -33.58
C PHE A 620 -2.33 -5.54 -32.42
N ASP A 621 -3.22 -5.64 -31.46
CA ASP A 621 -2.99 -6.38 -30.23
C ASP A 621 -3.30 -7.87 -30.39
N THR A 622 -2.73 -8.71 -29.52
CA THR A 622 -3.29 -10.06 -29.26
C THR A 622 -4.46 -10.00 -28.28
N ILE A 623 -4.30 -9.22 -27.21
CA ILE A 623 -5.30 -8.91 -26.20
C ILE A 623 -5.18 -7.41 -25.90
N CYS A 624 -6.28 -6.69 -26.05
CA CYS A 624 -6.33 -5.25 -25.78
C CYS A 624 -6.11 -4.98 -24.28
N ALA A 625 -5.49 -3.83 -23.98
CA ALA A 625 -5.30 -3.43 -22.59
C ALA A 625 -6.62 -2.92 -21.98
N VAL A 626 -7.32 -2.02 -22.70
CA VAL A 626 -8.55 -1.38 -22.23
C VAL A 626 -9.49 -1.21 -23.43
N PRO A 627 -10.67 -1.86 -23.45
CA PRO A 627 -11.09 -2.93 -22.53
C PRO A 627 -10.18 -4.16 -22.64
N GLY A 628 -10.08 -4.94 -21.55
CA GLY A 628 -9.27 -6.17 -21.52
C GLY A 628 -9.94 -7.31 -22.27
N VAL A 629 -9.76 -7.40 -23.59
CA VAL A 629 -10.45 -8.38 -24.45
C VAL A 629 -9.50 -9.07 -25.42
N ARG A 630 -9.81 -10.33 -25.75
CA ARG A 630 -9.11 -11.08 -26.79
C ARG A 630 -9.42 -10.50 -28.17
N PHE A 631 -8.37 -10.13 -28.90
CA PHE A 631 -8.46 -9.50 -30.23
C PHE A 631 -8.30 -10.54 -31.34
N PRO A 632 -8.88 -10.39 -32.55
CA PRO A 632 -8.80 -11.39 -33.63
C PRO A 632 -7.46 -11.40 -34.38
N PHE A 633 -6.35 -11.48 -33.66
CA PHE A 633 -5.01 -11.28 -34.23
C PHE A 633 -4.62 -12.34 -35.26
N GLU A 634 -5.08 -13.59 -35.15
CA GLU A 634 -4.80 -14.64 -36.14
C GLU A 634 -5.37 -14.27 -37.50
N ARG A 635 -6.66 -13.91 -37.52
CA ARG A 635 -7.36 -13.50 -38.75
C ARG A 635 -6.80 -12.22 -39.33
N LEU A 636 -6.45 -11.26 -38.48
CA LEU A 636 -5.79 -10.02 -38.93
C LEU A 636 -4.42 -10.30 -39.53
N THR A 637 -3.67 -11.26 -39.00
CA THR A 637 -2.37 -11.68 -39.55
C THR A 637 -2.54 -12.32 -40.92
N ASP A 638 -3.55 -13.18 -41.09
CA ASP A 638 -3.89 -13.78 -42.38
C ASP A 638 -4.32 -12.74 -43.42
N GLU A 639 -5.15 -11.77 -43.01
CA GLU A 639 -5.56 -10.66 -43.88
C GLU A 639 -4.39 -9.74 -44.24
N CYS A 640 -3.48 -9.47 -43.30
CA CYS A 640 -2.24 -8.74 -43.59
C CYS A 640 -1.43 -9.44 -44.68
N ARG A 641 -1.24 -10.76 -44.55
CA ARG A 641 -0.53 -11.58 -45.55
C ARG A 641 -1.23 -11.54 -46.91
N ARG A 642 -2.55 -11.68 -46.93
CA ARG A 642 -3.38 -11.64 -48.16
C ARG A 642 -3.33 -10.28 -48.87
N LEU A 643 -3.30 -9.19 -48.09
CA LEU A 643 -3.33 -7.81 -48.59
C LEU A 643 -1.94 -7.21 -48.83
N GLY A 644 -0.86 -7.92 -48.49
CA GLY A 644 0.51 -7.45 -48.63
C GLY A 644 0.90 -6.36 -47.63
N VAL A 645 0.30 -6.38 -46.43
CA VAL A 645 0.56 -5.46 -45.32
C VAL A 645 1.44 -6.16 -44.29
N LEU A 646 2.47 -5.48 -43.77
CA LEU A 646 3.29 -6.06 -42.69
C LEU A 646 2.49 -6.14 -41.38
N SER A 647 2.47 -7.30 -40.74
CA SER A 647 1.83 -7.50 -39.43
C SER A 647 2.80 -7.16 -38.28
N CYS A 648 2.49 -6.11 -37.52
CA CYS A 648 3.25 -5.72 -36.32
C CYS A 648 2.39 -5.95 -35.08
N ILE A 649 2.56 -7.10 -34.43
CA ILE A 649 1.68 -7.54 -33.36
C ILE A 649 2.19 -7.09 -32.00
N ASP A 650 1.40 -6.29 -31.30
CA ASP A 650 1.57 -6.02 -29.87
C ASP A 650 1.00 -7.19 -29.07
N ALA A 651 1.88 -8.12 -28.74
CA ALA A 651 1.58 -9.27 -27.89
C ALA A 651 1.97 -9.02 -26.43
N ALA A 652 1.96 -7.77 -25.94
CA ALA A 652 2.29 -7.46 -24.55
C ALA A 652 1.48 -8.32 -23.56
N HIS A 653 0.22 -8.60 -23.88
CA HIS A 653 -0.63 -9.57 -23.23
C HIS A 653 -0.71 -10.84 -24.09
N GLY A 654 0.33 -11.69 -24.06
CA GLY A 654 0.45 -12.82 -24.97
C GLY A 654 1.16 -14.02 -24.33
N ILE A 655 2.49 -13.99 -24.27
CA ILE A 655 3.30 -15.11 -23.77
C ILE A 655 2.91 -15.50 -22.34
N GLY A 656 2.56 -16.77 -22.14
CA GLY A 656 2.09 -17.32 -20.86
C GLY A 656 0.68 -16.89 -20.43
N HIS A 657 -0.02 -16.10 -21.24
CA HIS A 657 -1.42 -15.68 -21.08
C HIS A 657 -2.36 -16.51 -21.95
N ILE A 658 -2.01 -16.65 -23.23
CA ILE A 658 -2.74 -17.41 -24.23
C ILE A 658 -1.78 -18.33 -24.99
N PRO A 659 -2.29 -19.43 -25.58
CA PRO A 659 -1.51 -20.24 -26.50
C PRO A 659 -1.01 -19.37 -27.66
N LEU A 660 0.30 -19.40 -27.89
CA LEU A 660 0.94 -18.71 -29.01
C LEU A 660 1.89 -19.69 -29.69
N ASP A 661 1.60 -20.00 -30.93
CA ASP A 661 2.43 -20.80 -31.82
C ASP A 661 2.87 -19.91 -32.98
N LEU A 662 4.15 -19.54 -32.99
CA LEU A 662 4.70 -18.62 -33.99
C LEU A 662 5.03 -19.33 -35.31
N GLY A 663 5.14 -20.67 -35.30
CA GLY A 663 5.25 -21.48 -36.51
C GLY A 663 3.94 -21.48 -37.31
N VAL A 664 2.80 -21.46 -36.62
CA VAL A 664 1.46 -21.39 -37.23
C VAL A 664 1.03 -19.95 -37.51
N LEU A 665 1.16 -19.04 -36.55
CA LEU A 665 0.73 -17.65 -36.69
C LEU A 665 1.51 -16.92 -37.80
N ASP A 666 2.82 -17.20 -37.90
CA ASP A 666 3.75 -16.63 -38.87
C ASP A 666 3.62 -15.10 -39.08
N PRO A 667 3.72 -14.28 -38.01
CA PRO A 667 3.62 -12.82 -38.11
C PRO A 667 4.93 -12.21 -38.63
N ASP A 668 4.87 -10.97 -39.13
CA ASP A 668 6.06 -10.27 -39.63
C ASP A 668 6.92 -9.71 -38.49
N PHE A 669 6.28 -9.24 -37.43
CA PHE A 669 6.91 -8.82 -36.17
C PHE A 669 5.96 -9.09 -35.01
N LEU A 670 6.48 -9.62 -33.90
CA LEU A 670 5.69 -9.79 -32.67
C LEU A 670 6.53 -9.41 -31.45
N VAL A 671 5.95 -8.66 -30.53
CA VAL A 671 6.59 -8.28 -29.27
C VAL A 671 5.74 -8.71 -28.10
N SER A 672 6.29 -9.46 -27.16
CA SER A 672 5.52 -9.96 -26.00
C SER A 672 6.25 -9.75 -24.68
N ASN A 673 5.59 -9.10 -23.72
CA ASN A 673 6.16 -8.88 -22.39
C ASN A 673 6.19 -10.19 -21.61
N CYS A 674 7.38 -10.69 -21.30
CA CYS A 674 7.56 -11.77 -20.33
C CYS A 674 7.25 -11.26 -18.90
N HIS A 675 7.47 -9.96 -18.69
CA HIS A 675 7.57 -9.31 -17.39
C HIS A 675 6.35 -8.55 -16.90
N LYS A 676 5.16 -8.64 -17.51
CA LYS A 676 3.96 -7.97 -17.01
C LYS A 676 3.55 -8.61 -15.66
N ASN A 677 4.41 -8.30 -14.68
CA ASN A 677 4.79 -8.79 -13.34
C ASN A 677 5.34 -7.78 -12.17
N LEU A 678 4.54 -7.08 -11.31
CA LEU A 678 4.59 -6.22 -10.07
C LEU A 678 5.25 -6.87 -8.84
N PRO A 679 5.69 -6.10 -7.84
CA PRO A 679 6.54 -6.57 -6.73
C PRO A 679 5.88 -7.53 -5.72
N PRO A 680 6.69 -8.35 -5.01
CA PRO A 680 6.42 -8.75 -3.64
C PRO A 680 6.86 -7.65 -2.66
N PHE A 681 5.96 -7.21 -1.77
CA PHE A 681 6.38 -6.72 -0.46
C PHE A 681 6.41 -7.91 0.53
N VAL A 682 7.36 -7.85 1.44
CA VAL A 682 7.89 -8.96 2.25
C VAL A 682 6.81 -9.62 3.12
N PHE A 683 6.58 -10.93 2.93
CA PHE A 683 6.02 -11.80 3.98
C PHE A 683 7.05 -11.91 5.12
N LYS A 684 6.72 -11.37 6.30
CA LYS A 684 7.24 -11.75 7.62
C LYS A 684 5.98 -12.10 8.43
N HIS A 685 5.67 -13.30 8.89
CA HIS A 685 6.44 -14.46 9.32
C HIS A 685 5.71 -15.76 8.89
N SER A 686 6.41 -16.64 8.18
CA SER A 686 6.21 -18.10 8.29
C SER A 686 7.48 -18.77 7.79
N LEU A 687 8.33 -19.17 8.73
CA LEU A 687 9.35 -20.18 8.47
C LEU A 687 8.61 -21.53 8.45
N ASN A 688 8.34 -22.04 7.24
CA ASN A 688 8.06 -23.45 6.88
C ASN A 688 6.85 -23.74 5.97
N HIS A 689 6.27 -22.75 5.30
CA HIS A 689 5.45 -23.04 4.12
C HIS A 689 5.88 -22.19 2.93
N GLU A 690 6.34 -22.85 1.86
CA GLU A 690 6.66 -22.21 0.59
C GLU A 690 5.42 -21.45 0.06
N PRO A 691 5.52 -20.12 -0.18
CA PRO A 691 4.41 -19.38 -0.78
C PRO A 691 4.48 -19.46 -2.30
N LEU A 692 3.40 -19.98 -2.90
CA LEU A 692 3.09 -19.98 -4.33
C LEU A 692 2.66 -18.57 -4.79
N VAL A 693 3.39 -17.92 -5.71
CA VAL A 693 3.13 -16.51 -6.16
C VAL A 693 3.59 -16.26 -7.63
N ASN A 694 2.74 -15.72 -8.54
CA ASN A 694 2.81 -15.88 -10.04
C ASN A 694 2.19 -14.71 -10.91
N ARG A 695 2.71 -14.18 -12.07
CA ARG A 695 1.95 -13.75 -13.35
C ARG A 695 2.63 -13.83 -14.78
N TRP A 696 1.88 -13.71 -15.90
CA TRP A 696 1.95 -14.52 -17.17
C TRP A 696 3.14 -15.44 -17.44
N LEU A 697 4.41 -15.00 -17.47
CA LEU A 697 5.58 -15.91 -17.64
C LEU A 697 6.52 -15.95 -16.42
N PHE A 698 6.27 -15.15 -15.39
CA PHE A 698 7.03 -15.06 -14.12
C PHE A 698 8.43 -14.44 -14.20
N THR A 699 8.77 -13.68 -15.25
CA THR A 699 10.08 -13.00 -15.31
C THR A 699 10.07 -11.64 -14.61
N PRO A 700 11.23 -11.17 -14.09
CA PRO A 700 11.38 -9.82 -13.54
C PRO A 700 11.10 -8.72 -14.57
N ARG A 701 10.72 -7.53 -14.07
CA ARG A 701 10.44 -6.32 -14.87
C ARG A 701 11.60 -5.95 -15.78
N GLY A 702 11.28 -5.47 -16.98
CA GLY A 702 12.28 -5.17 -18.00
C GLY A 702 12.67 -6.38 -18.86
N CYS A 703 11.70 -7.23 -19.24
CA CYS A 703 11.92 -8.38 -20.12
C CYS A 703 10.76 -8.61 -21.11
N ALA A 704 11.02 -8.46 -22.40
CA ALA A 704 10.09 -8.78 -23.47
C ALA A 704 10.77 -9.55 -24.59
N LEU A 705 10.09 -10.56 -25.11
CA LEU A 705 10.45 -11.23 -26.34
C LEU A 705 10.18 -10.29 -27.51
N PHE A 706 11.13 -10.21 -28.43
CA PHE A 706 10.93 -9.66 -29.76
C PHE A 706 11.20 -10.77 -30.79
N TYR A 707 10.17 -11.13 -31.53
CA TYR A 707 10.20 -12.13 -32.59
C TYR A 707 10.24 -11.46 -33.97
N VAL A 708 11.18 -11.89 -34.80
CA VAL A 708 11.30 -11.49 -36.21
C VAL A 708 11.70 -12.70 -37.06
N PRO A 709 10.85 -13.15 -38.01
CA PRO A 709 11.16 -14.27 -38.89
C PRO A 709 12.33 -13.91 -39.81
N PHE A 710 13.10 -14.92 -40.24
CA PHE A 710 14.29 -14.72 -41.09
C PHE A 710 14.05 -13.82 -42.30
N ARG A 711 12.85 -13.93 -42.93
CA ARG A 711 12.46 -13.10 -44.08
C ARG A 711 12.47 -11.61 -43.79
N ASN A 712 12.30 -11.17 -42.54
CA ASN A 712 12.14 -9.76 -42.16
C ASN A 712 13.28 -9.22 -41.28
N GLN A 713 14.22 -10.05 -40.83
CA GLN A 713 15.32 -9.60 -39.97
C GLN A 713 16.16 -8.47 -40.60
N HIS A 714 16.30 -8.48 -41.92
CA HIS A 714 17.02 -7.45 -42.67
C HIS A 714 16.35 -6.07 -42.61
N LEU A 715 15.05 -6.00 -42.27
CA LEU A 715 14.32 -4.75 -42.08
C LEU A 715 14.70 -4.07 -40.76
N ILE A 716 15.18 -4.83 -39.77
CA ILE A 716 15.70 -4.29 -38.51
C ILE A 716 17.17 -3.96 -38.69
N ARG A 717 17.44 -2.74 -39.16
CA ARG A 717 18.80 -2.24 -39.42
C ARG A 717 19.55 -1.86 -38.15
N THR A 718 18.85 -1.41 -37.12
CA THR A 718 19.42 -1.01 -35.82
C THR A 718 18.48 -1.32 -34.66
N THR A 719 19.03 -1.40 -33.45
CA THR A 719 18.26 -1.46 -32.21
C THR A 719 17.77 -0.08 -31.79
N TYR A 720 16.91 -0.01 -30.78
CA TYR A 720 16.51 1.26 -30.15
C TYR A 720 16.88 1.24 -28.65
N PRO A 721 17.86 2.05 -28.20
CA PRO A 721 18.74 2.92 -29.00
C PRO A 721 19.73 2.13 -29.88
N THR A 722 20.34 2.79 -30.87
CA THR A 722 21.42 2.22 -31.68
C THR A 722 22.65 1.90 -30.83
N SER A 723 23.28 0.74 -31.01
CA SER A 723 24.45 0.31 -30.23
C SER A 723 25.52 -0.42 -31.06
N HIS A 724 26.46 -1.12 -30.41
CA HIS A 724 27.66 -1.70 -31.02
C HIS A 724 27.41 -2.77 -32.08
N GLY A 725 26.23 -3.40 -32.08
CA GLY A 725 25.85 -4.38 -33.10
C GLY A 725 25.46 -3.77 -34.46
N TYR A 726 25.25 -2.45 -34.53
CA TYR A 726 24.89 -1.79 -35.78
C TYR A 726 26.04 -1.87 -36.80
N MET A 727 25.71 -2.33 -38.01
CA MET A 727 26.64 -2.36 -39.13
C MET A 727 26.25 -1.31 -40.18
N PRO A 728 27.14 -0.35 -40.50
CA PRO A 728 26.93 0.59 -41.59
C PRO A 728 26.60 -0.14 -42.91
N PRO A 729 25.83 0.50 -43.81
CA PRO A 729 25.61 -0.05 -45.14
C PRO A 729 26.93 -0.33 -45.87
N PRO A 730 27.02 -1.35 -46.75
CA PRO A 730 28.24 -1.65 -47.51
C PRO A 730 28.77 -0.48 -48.36
N THR A 731 27.90 0.49 -48.68
CA THR A 731 28.25 1.73 -49.38
C THR A 731 28.98 2.75 -48.51
N SER A 732 29.02 2.53 -47.19
CA SER A 732 29.75 3.37 -46.25
C SER A 732 31.21 2.96 -46.16
N GLN A 733 32.13 3.92 -46.26
CA GLN A 733 33.56 3.72 -45.99
C GLN A 733 33.90 3.79 -44.49
N ALA A 734 32.89 3.89 -43.61
CA ALA A 734 33.09 4.06 -42.18
C ALA A 734 33.49 2.75 -41.51
N SER A 735 34.70 2.71 -40.95
CA SER A 735 35.15 1.65 -40.04
C SER A 735 34.80 2.02 -38.60
N ILE A 736 33.77 1.40 -38.03
CA ILE A 736 33.34 1.64 -36.64
C ILE A 736 34.02 0.63 -35.72
N ARG A 737 34.71 1.14 -34.68
CA ARG A 737 35.32 0.31 -33.65
C ARG A 737 34.25 -0.28 -32.73
N ASN A 738 34.24 -1.61 -32.56
CA ASN A 738 33.46 -2.30 -31.52
C ASN A 738 34.37 -2.61 -30.32
N PRO A 739 34.10 -2.07 -29.11
CA PRO A 739 34.91 -2.31 -27.92
C PRO A 739 34.60 -3.66 -27.24
N LEU A 740 33.57 -4.39 -27.69
CA LEU A 740 33.21 -5.70 -27.17
C LEU A 740 33.92 -6.82 -27.95
N PRO A 741 34.11 -8.00 -27.35
CA PRO A 741 34.63 -9.17 -28.06
C PRO A 741 33.81 -9.46 -29.32
N ALA A 742 34.43 -10.14 -30.29
CA ALA A 742 33.69 -10.68 -31.42
C ALA A 742 32.53 -11.54 -30.91
N PHE A 743 31.35 -11.37 -31.52
CA PHE A 743 30.15 -12.09 -31.14
C PHE A 743 30.38 -13.61 -31.20
N ALA A 744 29.58 -14.37 -30.44
CA ALA A 744 29.68 -15.82 -30.41
C ALA A 744 29.73 -16.39 -31.85
N PRO A 745 30.55 -17.42 -32.14
CA PRO A 745 30.81 -17.88 -33.52
C PRO A 745 29.57 -18.22 -34.35
N ASN A 746 28.45 -18.53 -33.68
CA ASN A 746 27.19 -18.96 -34.29
C ASN A 746 26.10 -17.86 -34.26
N ALA A 747 26.40 -16.64 -33.81
CA ALA A 747 25.43 -15.56 -33.78
C ALA A 747 25.17 -15.01 -35.20
N THR A 748 23.90 -14.95 -35.59
CA THR A 748 23.50 -14.24 -36.82
C THR A 748 23.70 -12.73 -36.66
N PRO A 749 23.85 -11.96 -37.76
CA PRO A 749 23.88 -10.50 -37.69
C PRO A 749 22.70 -9.89 -36.93
N PHE A 750 21.53 -10.49 -37.05
CA PHE A 750 20.32 -10.05 -36.34
C PHE A 750 20.40 -10.29 -34.84
N THR A 751 20.74 -11.52 -34.41
CA THR A 751 20.87 -11.81 -32.97
C THR A 751 21.99 -10.99 -32.33
N ALA A 752 23.09 -10.75 -33.05
CA ALA A 752 24.19 -9.91 -32.61
C ALA A 752 23.79 -8.43 -32.39
N LEU A 753 22.81 -7.89 -33.15
CA LEU A 753 22.30 -6.53 -32.93
C LEU A 753 21.80 -6.32 -31.50
N PHE A 754 21.09 -7.31 -30.94
CA PHE A 754 20.42 -7.22 -29.64
C PHE A 754 21.24 -7.76 -28.48
N GLN A 755 22.45 -8.25 -28.72
CA GLN A 755 23.30 -8.77 -27.66
C GLN A 755 23.73 -7.65 -26.70
N PHE A 756 24.07 -6.46 -27.18
CA PHE A 756 24.44 -5.35 -26.29
C PHE A 756 23.82 -4.06 -26.78
N VAL A 757 22.83 -3.56 -26.03
CA VAL A 757 22.06 -2.36 -26.36
C VAL A 757 22.09 -1.41 -25.16
N ALA A 758 23.21 -0.71 -25.03
CA ALA A 758 23.58 0.09 -23.85
C ALA A 758 23.75 -0.74 -22.56
N THR A 759 24.48 -0.17 -21.60
CA THR A 759 24.72 -0.82 -20.31
C THR A 759 23.48 -0.72 -19.44
N THR A 760 22.82 -1.86 -19.20
CA THR A 760 21.62 -1.97 -18.35
C THR A 760 21.67 -3.26 -17.52
N ASP A 761 20.86 -3.35 -16.47
CA ASP A 761 20.65 -4.61 -15.76
C ASP A 761 19.78 -5.55 -16.62
N ASN A 762 20.43 -6.52 -17.26
CA ASN A 762 19.79 -7.52 -18.10
C ASN A 762 19.51 -8.83 -17.35
N ALA A 763 19.72 -8.88 -16.03
CA ALA A 763 19.36 -10.05 -15.21
C ALA A 763 17.90 -10.51 -15.38
N PRO A 764 16.91 -9.63 -15.64
CA PRO A 764 15.55 -10.07 -16.00
C PRO A 764 15.49 -11.03 -17.19
N TYR A 765 16.31 -10.82 -18.23
CA TYR A 765 16.34 -11.69 -19.41
C TYR A 765 16.82 -13.10 -19.06
N TYR A 766 17.82 -13.22 -18.19
CA TYR A 766 18.43 -14.50 -17.79
C TYR A 766 17.52 -15.34 -16.89
N CYS A 767 16.47 -14.73 -16.32
CA CYS A 767 15.54 -15.40 -15.43
C CYS A 767 14.44 -16.19 -16.16
N VAL A 768 14.30 -16.06 -17.48
CA VAL A 768 13.31 -16.79 -18.29
C VAL A 768 13.34 -18.30 -18.03
N PRO A 769 14.49 -19.01 -18.01
CA PRO A 769 14.52 -20.44 -17.78
C PRO A 769 14.01 -20.82 -16.37
N ALA A 770 14.36 -20.03 -15.34
CA ALA A 770 13.89 -20.25 -13.98
C ALA A 770 12.37 -20.07 -13.89
N ALA A 771 11.85 -19.06 -14.59
CA ALA A 771 10.43 -18.76 -14.66
C ALA A 771 9.66 -19.91 -15.35
N ARG A 772 10.15 -20.41 -16.50
CA ARG A 772 9.59 -21.58 -17.18
C ARG A 772 9.65 -22.84 -16.33
N LYS A 773 10.78 -23.07 -15.63
CA LYS A 773 10.93 -24.23 -14.74
C LYS A 773 9.86 -24.22 -13.66
N PHE A 774 9.67 -23.08 -12.98
CA PHE A 774 8.62 -22.94 -11.97
C PHE A 774 7.23 -23.21 -12.55
N ARG A 775 6.91 -22.66 -13.73
CA ARG A 775 5.61 -22.91 -14.40
C ARG A 775 5.38 -24.38 -14.74
N GLY A 776 6.42 -25.05 -15.23
CA GLY A 776 6.38 -26.47 -15.58
C GLY A 776 6.22 -27.37 -14.35
N GLU A 777 7.07 -27.18 -13.34
CA GLU A 777 7.18 -28.09 -12.20
C GLU A 777 6.15 -27.80 -11.10
N VAL A 778 5.82 -26.53 -10.87
CA VAL A 778 4.97 -26.10 -9.74
C VAL A 778 3.54 -25.81 -10.18
N CYS A 779 3.36 -25.17 -11.34
CA CYS A 779 2.01 -24.77 -11.82
C CYS A 779 1.33 -25.80 -12.71
N GLY A 780 1.95 -26.96 -12.94
CA GLY A 780 1.37 -28.04 -13.75
C GLY A 780 1.47 -27.82 -15.27
N GLY A 781 2.36 -26.94 -15.73
CA GLY A 781 2.60 -26.69 -17.15
C GLY A 781 1.71 -25.61 -17.77
N GLU A 782 2.13 -25.15 -18.96
CA GLU A 782 1.55 -23.98 -19.64
C GLU A 782 0.07 -24.13 -19.99
N GLU A 783 -0.32 -25.29 -20.53
CA GLU A 783 -1.71 -25.54 -20.98
C GLU A 783 -2.69 -25.54 -19.80
N ASN A 784 -2.36 -26.28 -18.73
CA ASN A 784 -3.18 -26.33 -17.51
C ASN A 784 -3.31 -24.96 -16.86
N LEU A 785 -2.19 -24.24 -16.81
CA LEU A 785 -2.10 -22.91 -16.25
C LEU A 785 -2.98 -21.92 -17.02
N MET A 786 -2.80 -21.79 -18.33
CA MET A 786 -3.59 -20.87 -19.15
C MET A 786 -5.09 -21.22 -19.11
N ARG A 787 -5.43 -22.52 -19.09
CA ARG A 787 -6.81 -22.99 -18.90
C ARG A 787 -7.39 -22.54 -17.56
N TYR A 788 -6.67 -22.77 -16.45
CA TYR A 788 -7.10 -22.34 -15.13
C TYR A 788 -7.34 -20.84 -15.08
N LEU A 789 -6.39 -20.05 -15.61
CA LEU A 789 -6.46 -18.59 -15.60
C LEU A 789 -7.71 -18.08 -16.32
N ARG A 790 -8.01 -18.64 -17.49
CA ARG A 790 -9.20 -18.29 -18.26
C ARG A 790 -10.49 -18.70 -17.54
N GLU A 791 -10.58 -19.96 -17.08
CA GLU A 791 -11.78 -20.46 -16.43
C GLU A 791 -12.09 -19.73 -15.12
N SER A 792 -11.05 -19.45 -14.32
CA SER A 792 -11.17 -18.66 -13.10
C SER A 792 -11.71 -17.27 -13.41
N MET A 793 -11.23 -16.61 -14.46
CA MET A 793 -11.69 -15.26 -14.80
C MET A 793 -13.06 -15.18 -15.43
N ARG A 794 -13.46 -16.21 -16.18
CA ARG A 794 -14.86 -16.30 -16.61
C ARG A 794 -15.77 -16.34 -15.39
N LYS A 795 -15.54 -17.31 -14.48
CA LYS A 795 -16.32 -17.47 -13.25
C LYS A 795 -16.27 -16.25 -12.32
N GLY A 796 -15.08 -15.68 -12.12
CA GLY A 796 -14.87 -14.51 -11.28
C GLY A 796 -15.55 -13.26 -11.82
N GLY A 797 -15.43 -13.00 -13.12
CA GLY A 797 -16.12 -11.90 -13.79
C GLY A 797 -17.64 -12.03 -13.71
N ASP A 798 -18.17 -13.23 -13.98
CA ASP A 798 -19.62 -13.50 -13.88
C ASP A 798 -20.12 -13.28 -12.45
N ARG A 799 -19.37 -13.76 -11.46
CA ARG A 799 -19.71 -13.61 -10.04
C ARG A 799 -19.70 -12.15 -9.59
N VAL A 800 -18.73 -11.35 -10.04
CA VAL A 800 -18.68 -9.93 -9.73
C VAL A 800 -19.85 -9.19 -10.38
N ALA A 801 -20.17 -9.49 -11.64
CA ALA A 801 -21.32 -8.91 -12.32
C ALA A 801 -22.65 -9.27 -11.63
N GLU A 802 -22.80 -10.51 -11.19
CA GLU A 802 -23.97 -10.98 -10.42
C GLU A 802 -24.13 -10.17 -9.12
N ILE A 803 -23.07 -10.02 -8.34
CA ILE A 803 -23.10 -9.28 -7.06
C ILE A 803 -23.40 -7.80 -7.30
N LEU A 804 -22.81 -7.18 -8.33
CA LEU A 804 -23.04 -5.77 -8.65
C LEU A 804 -24.40 -5.52 -9.32
N GLY A 805 -25.12 -6.57 -9.75
CA GLY A 805 -26.35 -6.47 -10.52
C GLY A 805 -26.14 -5.85 -11.91
N THR A 806 -24.99 -6.13 -12.53
CA THR A 806 -24.60 -5.58 -13.84
C THR A 806 -24.24 -6.69 -14.84
N GLU A 807 -23.34 -6.43 -15.78
CA GLU A 807 -23.01 -7.34 -16.88
C GLU A 807 -21.49 -7.41 -17.11
N VAL A 808 -21.05 -8.53 -17.66
CA VAL A 808 -19.68 -8.70 -18.18
C VAL A 808 -19.65 -8.32 -19.66
N MET A 809 -18.54 -7.76 -20.14
CA MET A 809 -18.34 -7.50 -21.57
C MET A 809 -18.13 -8.81 -22.32
N GLU A 810 -19.12 -9.21 -23.11
CA GLU A 810 -19.14 -10.48 -23.83
C GLU A 810 -19.90 -10.39 -25.17
N ASN A 811 -19.46 -11.17 -26.16
CA ASN A 811 -20.12 -11.29 -27.47
C ASN A 811 -20.97 -12.56 -27.60
N SER A 812 -21.51 -12.86 -28.79
CA SER A 812 -22.35 -14.05 -28.97
C SER A 812 -21.56 -15.35 -28.76
N ALA A 813 -20.32 -15.43 -29.25
CA ALA A 813 -19.44 -16.59 -29.06
C ALA A 813 -19.17 -16.91 -27.58
N ASP A 814 -19.04 -15.88 -26.74
CA ASP A 814 -18.90 -16.06 -25.28
C ASP A 814 -20.14 -16.72 -24.65
N ARG A 815 -21.34 -16.29 -25.05
CA ARG A 815 -22.62 -16.77 -24.50
C ARG A 815 -22.97 -18.20 -24.88
N GLU A 816 -22.55 -18.65 -26.06
CA GLU A 816 -22.78 -20.01 -26.56
C GLU A 816 -21.85 -21.06 -25.91
N GLY A 817 -21.14 -20.68 -24.85
CA GLY A 817 -20.18 -21.57 -24.17
C GLY A 817 -18.86 -21.70 -24.94
N GLY A 818 -18.51 -20.68 -25.74
CA GLY A 818 -17.41 -20.70 -26.68
C GLY A 818 -16.13 -21.33 -26.14
N VAL A 819 -15.65 -22.32 -26.90
CA VAL A 819 -14.36 -23.01 -26.76
C VAL A 819 -13.23 -22.04 -27.19
N CYS A 820 -12.01 -22.28 -26.69
CA CYS A 820 -10.80 -21.53 -27.05
C CYS A 820 -10.73 -21.14 -28.54
N GLY A 821 -10.38 -19.89 -28.82
CA GLY A 821 -10.10 -19.40 -30.18
C GLY A 821 -11.32 -19.18 -31.09
N ALA A 822 -12.54 -19.52 -30.67
CA ALA A 822 -13.74 -19.48 -31.52
C ALA A 822 -14.43 -18.10 -31.60
N GLY A 823 -13.65 -17.00 -31.66
CA GLY A 823 -14.22 -15.64 -31.75
C GLY A 823 -14.61 -14.99 -30.41
N SER A 824 -14.29 -15.64 -29.28
CA SER A 824 -14.62 -15.20 -27.91
C SER A 824 -13.79 -13.98 -27.46
N LEU A 825 -14.44 -12.93 -26.91
CA LEU A 825 -13.73 -11.80 -26.28
C LEU A 825 -13.11 -12.18 -24.94
N ARG A 826 -13.73 -13.16 -24.25
CA ARG A 826 -13.35 -13.65 -22.92
C ARG A 826 -12.42 -14.87 -22.97
N ASP A 827 -11.81 -15.20 -24.11
CA ASP A 827 -10.77 -16.22 -24.23
C ASP A 827 -9.40 -15.68 -23.81
N CYS A 828 -9.37 -15.14 -22.59
CA CYS A 828 -8.18 -14.69 -21.91
C CYS A 828 -8.49 -14.62 -20.41
N ALA A 829 -7.46 -14.37 -19.60
CA ALA A 829 -7.63 -14.16 -18.17
C ALA A 829 -7.88 -12.69 -17.79
N PHE A 830 -8.75 -12.03 -18.55
CA PHE A 830 -9.40 -10.77 -18.18
C PHE A 830 -10.92 -10.94 -18.10
N ALA A 831 -11.54 -10.09 -17.28
CA ALA A 831 -12.96 -9.83 -17.34
C ALA A 831 -13.18 -8.33 -17.19
N ASN A 832 -14.07 -7.77 -18.02
CA ASN A 832 -14.51 -6.39 -17.87
C ASN A 832 -15.94 -6.40 -17.34
N VAL A 833 -16.17 -5.83 -16.16
CA VAL A 833 -17.49 -5.82 -15.52
C VAL A 833 -18.01 -4.39 -15.47
N ARG A 834 -19.24 -4.17 -15.92
CA ARG A 834 -19.87 -2.85 -15.89
C ARG A 834 -20.12 -2.44 -14.44
N LEU A 835 -19.80 -1.19 -14.10
CA LEU A 835 -20.12 -0.64 -12.79
C LEU A 835 -21.57 -0.14 -12.75
N PRO A 836 -22.26 -0.22 -11.59
CA PRO A 836 -23.63 0.28 -11.41
C PRO A 836 -23.65 1.82 -11.24
N LEU A 837 -23.05 2.52 -12.20
CA LEU A 837 -22.94 3.98 -12.27
C LEU A 837 -23.39 4.47 -13.65
N THR A 838 -24.08 5.61 -13.68
CA THR A 838 -24.66 6.18 -14.91
C THR A 838 -23.99 7.50 -15.24
N ILE A 839 -23.54 7.64 -16.48
CA ILE A 839 -23.05 8.92 -17.02
C ILE A 839 -24.20 9.58 -17.78
N ALA A 840 -24.47 10.86 -17.49
CA ALA A 840 -25.49 11.63 -18.18
C ALA A 840 -25.07 11.86 -19.64
N SER A 841 -25.92 11.45 -20.59
CA SER A 841 -25.66 11.73 -22.01
C SER A 841 -25.73 13.24 -22.29
N PRO A 842 -24.83 13.81 -23.11
CA PRO A 842 -25.03 15.16 -23.61
C PRO A 842 -26.32 15.23 -24.45
N PRO A 843 -27.04 16.36 -24.46
CA PRO A 843 -28.24 16.50 -25.28
C PRO A 843 -27.88 16.26 -26.76
N LEU A 844 -28.57 15.31 -27.41
CA LEU A 844 -28.58 15.25 -28.87
C LEU A 844 -29.33 16.48 -29.41
N ASP A 845 -28.74 17.12 -30.41
CA ASP A 845 -29.23 18.24 -31.23
C ASP A 845 -29.08 19.67 -30.65
N SER A 846 -28.03 20.36 -31.12
CA SER A 846 -27.80 21.80 -30.98
C SER A 846 -28.60 22.67 -31.97
N SER A 847 -29.74 22.19 -32.47
CA SER A 847 -30.54 22.90 -33.49
C SER A 847 -31.96 23.32 -33.09
N THR A 848 -32.35 23.19 -31.82
CA THR A 848 -33.60 23.80 -31.32
C THR A 848 -33.36 24.52 -30.00
N ALA A 849 -32.67 25.66 -30.08
CA ALA A 849 -32.61 26.63 -29.00
C ALA A 849 -33.94 27.40 -28.93
N GLU A 850 -34.97 26.78 -28.35
CA GLU A 850 -36.21 27.45 -27.92
C GLU A 850 -37.03 26.46 -27.09
N ASN A 851 -36.58 26.17 -25.85
CA ASN A 851 -37.38 25.77 -24.68
C ASN A 851 -36.47 25.33 -23.52
N GLU A 852 -35.73 26.26 -22.94
CA GLU A 852 -34.79 25.99 -21.83
C GLU A 852 -35.45 25.76 -20.45
N ASN A 853 -36.78 25.65 -20.33
CA ASN A 853 -37.43 25.58 -19.01
C ASN A 853 -38.33 24.36 -18.72
N GLU A 854 -38.47 23.39 -19.64
CA GLU A 854 -39.30 22.19 -19.38
C GLU A 854 -38.57 20.85 -19.38
N ASN A 855 -37.30 20.78 -19.85
CA ASN A 855 -36.56 19.50 -19.92
C ASN A 855 -35.60 19.19 -18.73
N ARG A 856 -35.60 20.00 -17.66
CA ARG A 856 -34.88 19.69 -16.40
C ARG A 856 -35.66 18.75 -15.46
N LYS A 857 -36.42 17.79 -16.00
CA LYS A 857 -37.21 16.81 -15.22
C LYS A 857 -36.83 15.34 -15.47
N GLY A 858 -35.69 15.09 -16.10
CA GLY A 858 -35.25 13.73 -16.46
C GLY A 858 -33.83 13.35 -16.04
N VAL A 859 -33.16 14.07 -15.12
CA VAL A 859 -31.87 13.60 -14.60
C VAL A 859 -32.15 12.49 -13.60
N VAL A 860 -31.79 11.25 -13.96
CA VAL A 860 -31.82 10.11 -13.05
C VAL A 860 -31.02 10.48 -11.80
N LYS A 861 -31.65 10.38 -10.62
CA LYS A 861 -31.01 10.67 -9.34
C LYS A 861 -29.76 9.79 -9.21
N GLY A 862 -28.56 10.42 -9.17
CA GLY A 862 -27.27 9.71 -9.10
C GLY A 862 -26.50 9.57 -10.42
N ALA A 863 -26.96 10.15 -11.54
CA ALA A 863 -26.15 10.25 -12.77
C ALA A 863 -25.08 11.34 -12.64
N MET A 864 -23.84 11.05 -13.06
CA MET A 864 -22.72 11.99 -13.10
C MET A 864 -22.59 12.64 -14.47
N ALA A 865 -22.10 13.88 -14.51
CA ALA A 865 -21.81 14.55 -15.78
C ALA A 865 -20.54 13.96 -16.43
N GLN A 866 -20.41 14.06 -17.76
CA GLN A 866 -19.26 13.53 -18.49
C GLN A 866 -17.93 14.14 -18.00
N GLU A 867 -17.95 15.40 -17.58
CA GLU A 867 -16.78 16.12 -17.07
C GLU A 867 -16.32 15.62 -15.69
N GLU A 868 -17.19 14.92 -14.95
CA GLU A 868 -16.90 14.38 -13.63
C GLU A 868 -16.25 12.99 -13.68
N VAL A 869 -16.35 12.29 -14.82
CA VAL A 869 -15.90 10.91 -14.99
C VAL A 869 -14.44 10.72 -14.60
N GLY A 870 -13.55 11.63 -15.03
CA GLY A 870 -12.12 11.56 -14.67
C GLY A 870 -11.90 11.62 -13.17
N ARG A 871 -12.57 12.57 -12.48
CA ARG A 871 -12.48 12.72 -11.03
C ARG A 871 -13.05 11.52 -10.28
N VAL A 872 -14.12 10.93 -10.80
CA VAL A 872 -14.71 9.71 -10.23
C VAL A 872 -13.75 8.54 -10.34
N VAL A 873 -13.13 8.35 -11.51
CA VAL A 873 -12.13 7.29 -11.73
C VAL A 873 -10.96 7.46 -10.77
N ASP A 874 -10.41 8.67 -10.64
CA ASP A 874 -9.32 8.97 -9.72
C ASP A 874 -9.72 8.67 -8.26
N TYR A 875 -10.86 9.20 -7.81
CA TYR A 875 -11.39 8.94 -6.46
C TYR A 875 -11.53 7.44 -6.16
N MET A 876 -12.14 6.68 -7.08
CA MET A 876 -12.32 5.25 -6.87
C MET A 876 -10.97 4.53 -6.73
N GLN A 877 -10.00 4.86 -7.60
CA GLN A 877 -8.69 4.22 -7.59
C GLN A 877 -7.85 4.60 -6.37
N GLU A 878 -7.90 5.85 -5.92
CA GLU A 878 -7.28 6.30 -4.67
C GLU A 878 -7.91 5.59 -3.47
N THR A 879 -9.25 5.53 -3.40
CA THR A 879 -9.97 4.82 -2.34
C THR A 879 -9.59 3.34 -2.30
N PHE A 880 -9.49 2.65 -3.44
CA PHE A 880 -9.04 1.26 -3.48
C PHE A 880 -7.65 1.07 -2.88
N VAL A 881 -6.73 2.00 -3.14
CA VAL A 881 -5.36 1.93 -2.63
C VAL A 881 -5.31 2.28 -1.15
N ASP A 882 -5.93 3.38 -0.76
CA ASP A 882 -5.77 3.99 0.57
C ASP A 882 -6.63 3.32 1.64
N GLU A 883 -7.82 2.83 1.29
CA GLU A 883 -8.75 2.22 2.25
C GLU A 883 -8.82 0.70 2.19
N PHE A 884 -8.53 0.11 1.03
CA PHE A 884 -8.78 -1.32 0.78
C PHE A 884 -7.51 -2.12 0.46
N ASP A 885 -6.33 -1.49 0.46
CA ASP A 885 -5.07 -2.13 0.11
C ASP A 885 -5.20 -2.97 -1.18
N THR A 886 -5.77 -2.38 -2.23
CA THR A 886 -5.94 -3.03 -3.54
C THR A 886 -5.81 -2.04 -4.67
N PHE A 887 -5.78 -2.53 -5.90
CA PHE A 887 -5.98 -1.70 -7.07
C PHE A 887 -6.89 -2.41 -8.04
N ILE A 888 -8.01 -1.77 -8.33
CA ILE A 888 -8.99 -2.23 -9.30
C ILE A 888 -9.03 -1.18 -10.42
N ALA A 889 -8.67 -1.59 -11.65
CA ALA A 889 -8.66 -0.66 -12.77
C ALA A 889 -10.11 -0.32 -13.13
N VAL A 890 -10.43 0.97 -13.15
CA VAL A 890 -11.71 1.51 -13.59
C VAL A 890 -11.46 2.43 -14.78
N TYR A 891 -12.32 2.36 -15.79
CA TYR A 891 -12.19 3.17 -16.99
C TYR A 891 -13.56 3.43 -17.60
N GLU A 892 -13.67 4.54 -18.33
CA GLU A 892 -14.82 4.83 -19.17
C GLU A 892 -14.62 4.20 -20.55
N TYR A 893 -15.67 3.54 -21.05
CA TYR A 893 -15.73 3.05 -22.41
C TYR A 893 -17.13 3.20 -22.95
N LYS A 894 -17.28 4.06 -23.97
CA LYS A 894 -18.53 4.35 -24.69
C LYS A 894 -19.67 4.77 -23.76
N GLY A 895 -19.40 5.74 -22.88
CA GLY A 895 -20.40 6.32 -21.98
C GLY A 895 -20.80 5.43 -20.79
N ARG A 896 -19.99 4.40 -20.49
CA ARG A 896 -20.19 3.50 -19.35
C ARG A 896 -18.89 3.32 -18.59
N LEU A 897 -18.99 3.21 -17.27
CA LEU A 897 -17.85 2.83 -16.43
C LEU A 897 -17.75 1.31 -16.33
N TRP A 898 -16.53 0.82 -16.55
CA TRP A 898 -16.18 -0.59 -16.47
C TRP A 898 -15.00 -0.75 -15.52
N THR A 899 -14.95 -1.90 -14.85
CA THR A 899 -13.74 -2.35 -14.19
C THR A 899 -13.10 -3.48 -14.99
N ARG A 900 -11.77 -3.50 -15.08
CA ARG A 900 -10.99 -4.62 -15.64
C ARG A 900 -10.34 -5.43 -14.52
N LEU A 901 -10.78 -6.67 -14.40
CA LEU A 901 -10.26 -7.66 -13.46
C LEU A 901 -9.24 -8.57 -14.17
N SER A 902 -8.22 -9.02 -13.43
CA SER A 902 -7.12 -9.85 -13.98
C SER A 902 -6.94 -11.15 -13.21
N GLY A 903 -6.98 -12.30 -13.88
CA GLY A 903 -6.93 -13.61 -13.24
C GLY A 903 -5.55 -14.09 -12.86
N GLN A 904 -5.48 -14.85 -11.75
CA GLN A 904 -4.32 -15.67 -11.41
C GLN A 904 -4.57 -16.97 -10.71
N VAL A 905 -3.58 -17.84 -10.82
CA VAL A 905 -3.37 -19.07 -10.04
C VAL A 905 -3.46 -18.95 -8.53
N TYR A 906 -3.08 -17.80 -7.95
CA TYR A 906 -3.17 -17.59 -6.50
C TYR A 906 -4.45 -16.86 -6.11
N LEU A 907 -5.30 -16.53 -7.10
CA LEU A 907 -6.62 -15.97 -6.86
C LEU A 907 -7.67 -17.06 -7.03
N ASP A 908 -8.69 -17.02 -6.18
CA ASP A 908 -9.84 -17.90 -6.25
C ASP A 908 -11.16 -17.10 -6.27
N LEU A 909 -12.29 -17.80 -6.18
CA LEU A 909 -13.61 -17.17 -6.27
C LEU A 909 -13.88 -16.20 -5.11
N SER A 910 -13.34 -16.47 -3.91
CA SER A 910 -13.57 -15.65 -2.72
C SER A 910 -12.92 -14.27 -2.85
N ASP A 911 -11.77 -14.18 -3.54
CA ASP A 911 -11.12 -12.90 -3.87
C ASP A 911 -12.01 -12.04 -4.77
N TRP A 912 -12.71 -12.67 -5.72
CA TRP A 912 -13.63 -11.97 -6.62
C TRP A 912 -14.91 -11.52 -5.89
N GLU A 913 -15.41 -12.30 -4.95
CA GLU A 913 -16.52 -11.90 -4.09
C GLU A 913 -16.15 -10.71 -3.18
N TRP A 914 -14.93 -10.69 -2.64
CA TRP A 914 -14.41 -9.53 -1.92
C TRP A 914 -14.34 -8.29 -2.83
N CYS A 915 -13.76 -8.45 -4.02
CA CYS A 915 -13.62 -7.38 -5.00
C CYS A 915 -14.97 -6.77 -5.36
N ALA A 916 -16.00 -7.62 -5.53
CA ALA A 916 -17.36 -7.16 -5.77
C ALA A 916 -17.94 -6.34 -4.60
N CYS A 917 -17.72 -6.76 -3.36
CA CYS A 917 -18.15 -6.00 -2.18
C CYS A 917 -17.46 -4.62 -2.09
N VAL A 918 -16.16 -4.56 -2.38
CA VAL A 918 -15.40 -3.29 -2.41
C VAL A 918 -15.93 -2.37 -3.52
N LEU A 919 -16.16 -2.92 -4.73
CA LEU A 919 -16.76 -2.18 -5.83
C LEU A 919 -18.18 -1.68 -5.51
N GLU A 920 -19.00 -2.50 -4.84
CA GLU A 920 -20.35 -2.15 -4.40
C GLU A 920 -20.33 -0.93 -3.44
N ASP A 921 -19.47 -0.97 -2.43
CA ASP A 921 -19.29 0.11 -1.46
C ASP A 921 -18.82 1.40 -2.12
N VAL A 922 -17.72 1.35 -2.87
CA VAL A 922 -17.16 2.55 -3.50
C VAL A 922 -18.12 3.13 -4.55
N CYS A 923 -18.84 2.30 -5.31
CA CYS A 923 -19.90 2.80 -6.21
C CYS A 923 -21.05 3.48 -5.44
N ALA A 924 -21.39 3.03 -4.22
CA ALA A 924 -22.40 3.69 -3.39
C ALA A 924 -21.94 5.09 -2.97
N ARG A 925 -20.69 5.22 -2.50
CA ARG A 925 -20.08 6.52 -2.15
C ARG A 925 -20.02 7.48 -3.34
N VAL A 926 -19.70 6.96 -4.53
CA VAL A 926 -19.74 7.76 -5.76
C VAL A 926 -21.15 8.29 -6.05
N ARG A 927 -22.21 7.47 -5.90
CA ARG A 927 -23.59 7.92 -6.07
C ARG A 927 -24.01 8.99 -5.05
N GLU A 928 -23.41 8.97 -3.88
CA GLU A 928 -23.60 9.97 -2.81
C GLU A 928 -22.77 11.24 -3.03
N GLY A 929 -21.86 11.27 -4.01
CA GLY A 929 -21.09 12.44 -4.39
C GLY A 929 -19.81 12.67 -3.59
N TRP A 930 -19.26 11.64 -2.94
CA TRP A 930 -18.06 11.75 -2.09
C TRP A 930 -16.83 12.28 -2.82
N PHE A 931 -16.76 12.08 -4.15
CA PHE A 931 -15.70 12.59 -5.02
C PHE A 931 -15.73 14.13 -5.23
N ARG A 932 -16.74 14.84 -4.69
CA ARG A 932 -16.93 16.30 -4.88
C ARG A 932 -16.34 17.17 -3.76
N GLY A 933 -15.85 16.59 -2.66
CA GLY A 933 -15.30 17.33 -1.51
C GLY A 933 -16.37 18.03 -0.65
N GLU A 934 -16.02 18.42 0.58
CA GLU A 934 -16.96 18.98 1.58
C GLU A 934 -17.57 20.35 1.23
N ASP A 935 -17.01 21.07 0.24
CA ASP A 935 -17.50 22.41 -0.14
C ASP A 935 -18.70 22.41 -1.11
N ASP A 936 -19.01 21.28 -1.76
CA ASP A 936 -20.05 21.20 -2.82
C ASP A 936 -21.22 20.26 -2.47
N VAL A 937 -21.26 19.69 -1.26
CA VAL A 937 -22.44 18.94 -0.78
C VAL A 937 -23.50 19.94 -0.29
N GLY A 938 -24.31 20.42 -1.22
CA GLY A 938 -25.36 21.39 -0.99
C GLY A 938 -26.31 21.06 0.17
N ALA A 939 -26.32 21.97 1.15
CA ALA A 939 -27.52 22.54 1.76
C ALA A 939 -28.66 21.55 2.09
N GLY A 940 -28.42 20.72 3.09
CA GLY A 940 -29.46 19.84 3.62
C GLY A 940 -29.18 19.36 5.03
N HIS A 941 -28.72 20.22 5.95
CA HIS A 941 -28.94 20.20 7.40
C HIS A 941 -27.86 21.03 8.11
N ARG A 942 -28.15 22.33 8.31
CA ARG A 942 -27.84 23.10 9.54
C ARG A 942 -28.28 24.55 9.31
N GLY A 943 -29.22 25.01 10.13
CA GLY A 943 -29.66 26.39 10.14
C GLY A 943 -28.72 27.30 10.93
N GLY A 944 -28.61 28.54 10.46
CA GLY A 944 -28.55 29.73 11.34
C GLY A 944 -27.19 30.32 11.70
N ASN A 945 -26.83 31.39 10.96
CA ASN A 945 -26.03 32.57 11.34
C ASN A 945 -24.53 32.42 11.68
N ALA A 946 -23.61 33.29 11.24
CA ALA A 946 -23.66 34.44 10.35
C ALA A 946 -22.24 34.83 9.87
N ALA A 947 -22.20 35.28 8.61
CA ALA A 947 -21.22 36.10 7.88
C ALA A 947 -20.00 36.72 8.60
N LYS A 948 -18.86 36.69 7.89
CA LYS A 948 -18.11 37.92 7.52
C LYS A 948 -17.45 37.79 6.15
N GLN A 949 -17.89 38.67 5.25
CA GLN A 949 -17.40 38.92 3.89
C GLN A 949 -16.08 39.72 3.87
N GLY A 950 -15.38 39.61 2.74
CA GLY A 950 -14.57 40.68 2.12
C GLY A 950 -13.10 40.30 1.93
N LYS A 951 -12.49 40.35 0.73
CA LYS A 951 -12.81 41.04 -0.52
C LYS A 951 -12.14 40.31 -1.70
N LYS A 952 -12.90 40.18 -2.79
CA LYS A 952 -12.38 40.01 -4.16
C LYS A 952 -12.04 41.38 -4.75
N GLY A 953 -10.98 41.42 -5.55
CA GLY A 953 -10.77 42.30 -6.71
C GLY A 953 -9.71 41.61 -7.56
N GLY A 954 -9.90 41.19 -8.80
CA GLY A 954 -10.81 41.62 -9.85
C GLY A 954 -10.07 42.61 -10.75
N PHE A 955 -9.46 42.15 -11.84
CA PHE A 955 -9.38 42.90 -13.10
C PHE A 955 -8.99 42.00 -14.29
N ASP A 956 -9.57 42.37 -15.43
CA ASP A 956 -9.67 41.71 -16.73
C ASP A 956 -8.65 42.29 -17.74
N GLY A 957 -8.23 41.45 -18.69
CA GLY A 957 -8.09 41.74 -20.13
C GLY A 957 -7.29 42.93 -20.66
N SER A 958 -6.24 42.58 -21.42
CA SER A 958 -5.74 43.23 -22.66
C SER A 958 -4.90 44.52 -22.57
N LYS A 959 -3.63 44.42 -23.01
CA LYS A 959 -3.04 45.21 -24.14
C LYS A 959 -1.59 44.80 -24.41
N GLU A 960 -1.29 44.77 -25.71
CA GLU A 960 -0.01 44.43 -26.37
C GLU A 960 1.01 45.59 -26.38
N VAL A 961 2.29 45.18 -26.34
CA VAL A 961 3.48 45.70 -27.08
C VAL A 961 3.98 47.14 -26.79
N GLU A 962 5.17 47.26 -26.16
CA GLU A 962 6.43 47.69 -26.83
C GLU A 962 7.66 47.47 -25.92
N GLU A 963 8.80 47.27 -26.59
CA GLU A 963 10.12 46.83 -26.14
C GLU A 963 10.88 47.86 -25.28
N GLU A 964 11.69 47.39 -24.32
CA GLU A 964 13.09 47.82 -24.23
C GLU A 964 13.94 46.80 -23.47
N ASN A 965 15.06 46.44 -24.10
CA ASN A 965 16.13 45.57 -23.64
C ASN A 965 16.83 46.09 -22.38
N ASP A 966 17.16 45.20 -21.45
CA ASP A 966 18.54 45.07 -20.97
C ASP A 966 18.70 43.84 -20.04
N GLY A 967 19.76 43.06 -20.24
CA GLY A 967 20.30 42.22 -19.16
C GLY A 967 20.47 40.72 -19.40
N VAL A 968 20.84 40.28 -20.60
CA VAL A 968 21.72 39.08 -20.70
C VAL A 968 23.11 39.52 -20.28
N LYS A 969 23.48 39.27 -19.02
CA LYS A 969 24.86 39.15 -18.52
C LYS A 969 24.83 38.71 -17.04
N ASP A 970 25.74 37.80 -16.71
CA ASP A 970 26.10 37.35 -15.36
C ASP A 970 25.35 36.15 -14.74
N ILE A 971 25.34 35.03 -15.47
CA ILE A 971 25.56 33.70 -14.85
C ILE A 971 26.75 33.03 -15.56
N ALA A 972 27.85 33.78 -15.61
CA ALA A 972 29.12 33.35 -16.15
C ALA A 972 30.28 33.82 -15.27
N GLU A 973 30.19 33.71 -13.95
CA GLU A 973 31.33 33.89 -13.03
C GLU A 973 31.16 33.03 -11.77
N GLY A 974 31.69 31.80 -11.85
CA GLY A 974 31.73 30.85 -10.72
C GLY A 974 32.57 29.60 -10.98
N PHE A 975 33.03 29.39 -12.22
CA PHE A 975 33.98 28.33 -12.58
C PHE A 975 35.17 28.91 -13.35
N LYS A 976 36.08 29.57 -12.61
CA LYS A 976 37.45 29.81 -13.06
C LYS A 976 38.40 29.42 -11.92
N GLY A 977 39.15 28.36 -12.14
CA GLY A 977 40.33 28.04 -11.34
C GLY A 977 40.51 26.55 -11.12
N PHE A 978 40.95 25.83 -12.16
CA PHE A 978 41.99 24.80 -12.07
C PHE A 978 42.44 24.44 -13.50
N ARG A 979 43.51 25.09 -13.96
CA ARG A 979 44.39 24.56 -15.00
C ARG A 979 45.31 23.55 -14.31
N VAL A 980 45.46 22.36 -14.87
CA VAL A 980 46.65 21.54 -14.68
C VAL A 980 47.16 21.23 -16.08
N GLU A 981 48.33 21.78 -16.40
CA GLU A 981 49.10 21.49 -17.60
C GLU A 981 49.58 20.04 -17.56
N MET A 982 49.61 19.43 -18.74
CA MET A 982 50.25 18.13 -18.97
C MET A 982 51.77 18.30 -18.97
N GLU A 983 52.45 17.49 -18.17
CA GLU A 983 53.72 16.82 -18.50
C GLU A 983 53.70 15.40 -17.93
#